data_AF-A0A162A330-F1
#
_entry.id   AF-A0A162A330-F1
#
_cell.length_a   1.000
_cell.length_b   1.000
_cell.length_c   1.000
_cell.angle_alpha   90.00
_cell.angle_beta   90.00
_cell.angle_gamma   90.00
#
_symmetry.space_group_name_H-M   'P 1'
#
loop_
_entity.id
_entity.type
_entity.pdbx_description
1 polymer ?
#
loop_
_entity_poly.entity_id
_entity_poly.type
_entity_poly.pdbx_seq_one_letter_code
_entity_poly.pdbx_strand_id
1 'polypeptide(L)'
;MASINFNPFGENWFKKPPNPFQPITPFFDSLNPFKPQPKSPLFASITASNPDTPDPEEKKPGKYRQMLDQFYWECENRPDFRHDPEIDRLMNEDPLVEKKENPTQEEIEENEKWWSEFRSSPVVQFLAQAEKIADMLNEMELKENETPFRKEDKKYWRDVPHVIGLDGRPMPRKALTQREADNKFWDFTKQFFFGLWGFQQRPYPPGRPIDAAQAIGYKRLEKRYYDFIMKTGGWFYKDRLGRTRGPMELIQLKTAWGAGIIDKHTFVWGEDMDEWAPIGMIYGMERAVATWEVRLGAAATAFLHKLQKGIPPWAPLKGFEKKSYKQLQDEAYESKRRDLTVLEANDGVWPGVRIPSHALFLWASGSELTSILENDHMPNKYIPKDLRLQLAKAIPGLRPWEARGLKKHLKRLNAPKHWMLDKLGGAFAPKPSSGPHKSRECLPLILILRNKLKYALTYREVQSILMQRHVLVDGKVRTDKTYPAGFMDVVSIPKTNENFRLLYDTKGRFRLHSVRDEESKFKLCKVRSVQFGQKGIPYINTYDGRTIRYPDPLIKANDTIKLDLEANKIVDFIKFDVGNVVMVTGGRNTGRVGILKNREKHKGSFETVHIQDALGHEFATRLGNVFTLGKGSKPWVSLPKGKGIKLTIIEEARKRTAAQAATTA
;
A
#
# COMPACT_ATOMS: atom_id res chain seq x y z
N MET A 1 60.39 -27.53 -21.39
CA MET A 1 61.44 -28.55 -21.41
C MET A 1 61.21 -29.47 -20.23
N ALA A 2 60.91 -30.75 -20.53
CA ALA A 2 60.84 -31.92 -19.63
C ALA A 2 59.85 -31.85 -18.44
N SER A 3 59.09 -32.88 -18.09
CA SER A 3 58.87 -34.22 -18.64
C SER A 3 57.61 -34.76 -17.98
N ILE A 4 56.72 -35.30 -18.80
CA ILE A 4 55.62 -36.16 -18.37
C ILE A 4 56.23 -37.41 -17.74
N ASN A 5 55.76 -37.80 -16.55
CA ASN A 5 55.99 -39.14 -16.03
C ASN A 5 54.65 -39.71 -15.56
N PHE A 6 54.13 -40.63 -16.36
CA PHE A 6 53.07 -41.57 -15.98
C PHE A 6 53.77 -42.79 -15.40
N ASN A 7 53.39 -43.24 -14.19
CA ASN A 7 53.38 -44.67 -13.93
C ASN A 7 52.23 -45.08 -12.99
N PRO A 8 51.68 -46.30 -13.15
CA PRO A 8 50.32 -46.66 -12.78
C PRO A 8 50.26 -47.58 -11.55
N PHE A 9 49.15 -47.54 -10.84
CA PHE A 9 48.66 -48.51 -9.83
C PHE A 9 49.62 -48.91 -8.69
N GLY A 10 49.38 -48.30 -7.52
CA GLY A 10 49.84 -48.82 -6.23
C GLY A 10 49.56 -47.85 -5.08
N GLU A 11 48.52 -48.15 -4.29
CA GLU A 11 48.25 -47.66 -2.93
C GLU A 11 47.37 -46.39 -2.71
N ASN A 12 46.19 -46.68 -2.14
CA ASN A 12 45.36 -45.93 -1.20
C ASN A 12 44.85 -44.53 -1.59
N TRP A 13 43.58 -44.53 -2.00
CA TRP A 13 42.70 -43.39 -2.38
C TRP A 13 42.44 -42.36 -1.26
N PHE A 14 43.03 -42.48 -0.06
CA PHE A 14 42.94 -41.48 0.99
C PHE A 14 44.27 -41.33 1.75
N LYS A 15 45.08 -40.33 1.37
CA LYS A 15 46.08 -39.73 2.26
C LYS A 15 45.53 -38.37 2.72
N LYS A 16 45.63 -38.11 4.02
CA LYS A 16 45.27 -36.84 4.68
C LYS A 16 45.84 -35.66 3.87
N PRO A 17 45.09 -34.56 3.64
CA PRO A 17 45.70 -33.37 3.05
C PRO A 17 46.80 -32.83 3.98
N PRO A 18 47.94 -32.40 3.44
CA PRO A 18 48.92 -31.62 4.20
C PRO A 18 48.28 -30.29 4.62
N ASN A 19 48.69 -29.78 5.79
CA ASN A 19 48.23 -28.51 6.36
C ASN A 19 48.14 -27.42 5.27
N PRO A 20 47.02 -26.67 5.16
CA PRO A 20 46.90 -25.63 4.16
C PRO A 20 47.96 -24.54 4.41
N PHE A 21 48.65 -24.14 3.33
CA PHE A 21 49.52 -22.96 3.30
C PHE A 21 48.78 -21.75 3.88
N GLN A 22 49.48 -20.94 4.68
CA GLN A 22 48.91 -19.73 5.26
C GLN A 22 48.56 -18.71 4.15
N PRO A 23 47.32 -18.18 4.11
CA PRO A 23 46.94 -17.19 3.13
C PRO A 23 47.60 -15.84 3.42
N ILE A 24 48.19 -15.22 2.40
CA ILE A 24 48.60 -13.81 2.43
C ILE A 24 47.32 -12.96 2.41
N THR A 25 47.08 -12.20 3.48
CA THR A 25 45.91 -11.33 3.67
C THR A 25 45.93 -10.12 2.73
N PRO A 26 44.85 -9.82 1.98
CA PRO A 26 44.70 -8.55 1.27
C PRO A 26 44.16 -7.44 2.18
N PHE A 27 44.50 -6.20 1.84
CA PHE A 27 44.27 -4.93 2.53
C PHE A 27 42.81 -4.53 2.85
N PHE A 28 41.81 -5.40 2.62
CA PHE A 28 40.38 -5.09 2.69
C PHE A 28 39.65 -5.60 3.94
N ASP A 29 40.33 -6.28 4.87
CA ASP A 29 39.74 -6.68 6.17
C ASP A 29 39.64 -5.51 7.18
N SER A 30 39.93 -4.27 6.76
CA SER A 30 40.11 -3.07 7.59
C SER A 30 38.85 -2.22 7.81
N LEU A 31 37.68 -2.59 7.28
CA LEU A 31 36.46 -1.76 7.37
C LEU A 31 35.39 -2.27 8.33
N ASN A 32 35.69 -3.27 9.18
CA ASN A 32 34.78 -3.74 10.20
C ASN A 32 35.33 -3.43 11.61
N PRO A 33 34.87 -2.36 12.29
CA PRO A 33 35.50 -1.86 13.53
C PRO A 33 35.40 -2.81 14.74
N PHE A 34 34.72 -3.95 14.60
CA PHE A 34 34.46 -4.89 15.70
C PHE A 34 35.06 -6.29 15.51
N LYS A 35 35.84 -6.54 14.46
CA LYS A 35 36.57 -7.80 14.25
C LYS A 35 38.04 -7.58 14.65
N PRO A 36 38.63 -8.33 15.61
CA PRO A 36 40.04 -8.18 15.91
C PRO A 36 40.89 -8.67 14.73
N GLN A 37 41.74 -7.80 14.20
CA GLN A 37 42.74 -8.10 13.18
C GLN A 37 43.69 -9.21 13.71
N PRO A 38 44.02 -10.24 12.92
CA PRO A 38 45.20 -11.05 13.22
C PRO A 38 46.43 -10.14 13.11
N LYS A 39 47.31 -10.15 14.11
CA LYS A 39 48.59 -9.44 14.02
C LYS A 39 49.38 -10.05 12.86
N SER A 40 49.58 -9.30 11.77
CA SER A 40 50.56 -9.65 10.75
C SER A 40 51.95 -9.66 11.40
N PRO A 41 52.80 -10.68 11.20
CA PRO A 41 54.20 -10.54 11.55
C PRO A 41 54.81 -9.43 10.70
N LEU A 42 55.58 -8.55 11.34
CA LEU A 42 56.37 -7.52 10.67
C LEU A 42 57.36 -8.21 9.71
N PHE A 43 57.33 -7.81 8.45
CA PHE A 43 58.30 -8.20 7.43
C PHE A 43 59.66 -7.55 7.74
N ALA A 44 60.36 -8.04 8.77
CA ALA A 44 61.78 -7.83 9.04
C ALA A 44 62.17 -8.57 10.33
N SER A 45 62.48 -9.87 10.22
CA SER A 45 63.54 -10.53 11.00
C SER A 45 63.62 -11.99 10.59
N ILE A 46 64.65 -12.31 9.82
CA ILE A 46 65.15 -13.67 9.72
C ILE A 46 65.81 -13.94 11.08
N THR A 47 65.10 -14.61 11.97
CA THR A 47 65.70 -15.24 13.15
C THR A 47 65.12 -16.63 13.25
N ALA A 48 65.99 -17.62 13.04
CA ALA A 48 65.70 -19.03 13.26
C ALA A 48 65.21 -19.22 14.69
N SER A 49 64.02 -19.78 14.86
CA SER A 49 63.49 -20.16 16.16
C SER A 49 64.20 -21.44 16.62
N ASN A 50 64.86 -21.36 17.79
CA ASN A 50 65.38 -22.50 18.53
C ASN A 50 64.27 -23.56 18.78
N PRO A 51 64.58 -24.86 18.79
CA PRO A 51 63.57 -25.92 19.03
C PRO A 51 63.07 -26.02 20.49
N ASP A 52 63.65 -25.26 21.42
CA ASP A 52 63.48 -25.46 22.87
C ASP A 52 62.61 -24.41 23.58
N THR A 53 61.74 -23.68 22.86
CA THR A 53 60.68 -22.90 23.51
C THR A 53 59.41 -23.75 23.61
N PRO A 54 58.89 -24.05 24.81
CA PRO A 54 57.61 -24.72 24.93
C PRO A 54 56.53 -23.85 24.30
N ASP A 55 55.71 -24.44 23.42
CA ASP A 55 54.55 -23.76 22.84
C ASP A 55 53.75 -23.09 23.96
N PRO A 56 53.42 -21.79 23.86
CA PRO A 56 52.65 -21.14 24.90
C PRO A 56 51.31 -21.87 25.02
N GLU A 57 51.03 -22.46 26.18
CA GLU A 57 49.77 -23.15 26.47
C GLU A 57 48.62 -22.30 25.91
N GLU A 58 47.88 -22.84 24.94
CA GLU A 58 46.75 -22.16 24.31
C GLU A 58 45.74 -21.78 25.40
N LYS A 59 45.80 -20.53 25.86
CA LYS A 59 44.84 -20.00 26.82
C LYS A 59 43.46 -20.15 26.19
N LYS A 60 42.63 -21.02 26.77
CA LYS A 60 41.23 -21.21 26.35
C LYS A 60 40.60 -19.84 26.12
N PRO A 61 40.00 -19.58 24.94
CA PRO A 61 39.47 -18.26 24.63
C PRO A 61 38.50 -17.82 25.73
N GLY A 62 38.55 -16.56 26.16
CA GLY A 62 37.67 -16.06 27.22
C GLY A 62 36.19 -16.28 26.88
N LYS A 63 35.34 -16.41 27.91
CA LYS A 63 33.90 -16.74 27.79
C LYS A 63 33.16 -15.98 26.67
N TYR A 64 33.38 -14.67 26.55
CA TYR A 64 32.74 -13.85 25.52
C TYR A 64 33.22 -14.13 24.10
N ARG A 65 34.49 -14.53 23.94
CA ARG A 65 35.06 -14.91 22.65
C ARG A 65 34.55 -16.28 22.21
N GLN A 66 34.47 -17.24 23.13
CA GLN A 66 33.79 -18.52 22.88
C GLN A 66 32.33 -18.32 22.50
N MET A 67 31.59 -17.43 23.19
CA MET A 67 30.21 -17.11 22.83
C MET A 67 30.10 -16.46 21.44
N LEU A 68 31.05 -15.60 21.06
CA LEU A 68 31.07 -14.95 19.75
C LEU A 68 31.41 -15.95 18.63
N ASP A 69 32.40 -16.81 18.84
CA ASP A 69 32.80 -17.85 17.91
C ASP A 69 31.69 -18.89 17.76
N GLN A 70 31.03 -19.26 18.86
CA GLN A 70 29.83 -20.10 18.86
C GLN A 70 28.68 -19.41 18.10
N PHE A 71 28.45 -18.11 18.28
CA PHE A 71 27.43 -17.37 17.54
C PHE A 71 27.68 -17.36 16.04
N TYR A 72 28.93 -17.12 15.61
CA TYR A 72 29.29 -17.19 14.20
C TYR A 72 29.13 -18.61 13.65
N TRP A 73 29.55 -19.62 14.42
CA TRP A 73 29.35 -21.03 14.06
C TRP A 73 27.85 -21.39 13.95
N GLU A 74 27.00 -20.93 14.85
CA GLU A 74 25.53 -21.10 14.81
C GLU A 74 24.90 -20.36 13.61
N CYS A 75 25.48 -19.25 13.16
CA CYS A 75 25.01 -18.52 11.98
C CYS A 75 25.44 -19.20 10.68
N GLU A 76 26.62 -19.79 10.64
CA GLU A 76 27.14 -20.54 9.49
C GLU A 76 26.47 -21.91 9.33
N ASN A 77 26.09 -22.56 10.44
CA ASN A 77 25.50 -23.91 10.45
C ASN A 77 23.99 -23.92 10.76
N ARG A 78 23.26 -22.83 10.48
CA ARG A 78 21.81 -22.81 10.69
C ARG A 78 21.13 -23.77 9.71
N PRO A 79 20.30 -24.73 10.18
CA PRO A 79 19.59 -25.64 9.30
C PRO A 79 18.60 -24.88 8.40
N ASP A 80 18.54 -25.23 7.11
CA ASP A 80 17.57 -24.68 6.18
C ASP A 80 16.29 -25.51 6.21
N PHE A 81 15.31 -25.02 6.97
CA PHE A 81 14.03 -25.70 7.19
C PHE A 81 13.18 -25.87 5.92
N ARG A 82 13.52 -25.17 4.83
CA ARG A 82 12.83 -25.30 3.53
C ARG A 82 12.95 -26.68 2.91
N HIS A 83 14.03 -27.40 3.21
CA HIS A 83 14.38 -28.68 2.60
C HIS A 83 14.35 -29.82 3.63
N ASP A 84 13.53 -29.66 4.67
CA ASP A 84 13.28 -30.70 5.65
C ASP A 84 12.43 -31.83 5.00
N PRO A 85 12.76 -33.12 5.18
CA PRO A 85 11.97 -34.23 4.63
C PRO A 85 10.47 -34.18 4.93
N GLU A 86 10.06 -33.56 6.04
CA GLU A 86 8.64 -33.38 6.39
C GLU A 86 7.95 -32.33 5.49
N ILE A 87 8.65 -31.25 5.15
CA ILE A 87 8.14 -30.18 4.27
C ILE A 87 8.02 -30.69 2.84
N ASP A 88 8.99 -31.49 2.37
CA ASP A 88 8.93 -32.10 1.06
C ASP A 88 7.75 -33.11 0.95
N ARG A 89 7.34 -33.76 2.05
CA ARG A 89 6.12 -34.59 2.06
C ARG A 89 4.86 -33.74 1.92
N LEU A 90 4.71 -32.71 2.76
CA LEU A 90 3.55 -31.81 2.75
C LEU A 90 3.40 -31.05 1.42
N MET A 91 4.50 -30.69 0.77
CA MET A 91 4.46 -30.05 -0.55
C MET A 91 3.96 -30.96 -1.68
N ASN A 92 4.12 -32.28 -1.51
CA ASN A 92 3.70 -33.28 -2.49
C ASN A 92 2.25 -33.77 -2.27
N GLU A 93 1.61 -33.32 -1.19
CA GLU A 93 0.21 -33.56 -0.86
C GLU A 93 -0.67 -32.43 -1.45
N ASP A 94 -1.50 -32.76 -2.45
CA ASP A 94 -2.45 -31.80 -3.04
C ASP A 94 -3.76 -31.78 -2.22
N PRO A 95 -4.21 -30.64 -1.67
CA PRO A 95 -5.37 -30.57 -0.77
C PRO A 95 -6.72 -30.83 -1.46
N LEU A 96 -6.73 -30.86 -2.80
CA LEU A 96 -7.93 -31.11 -3.61
C LEU A 96 -8.02 -32.57 -4.10
N VAL A 97 -6.92 -33.34 -4.01
CA VAL A 97 -6.83 -34.69 -4.55
C VAL A 97 -6.42 -35.62 -3.42
N GLU A 98 -7.38 -36.36 -2.86
CA GLU A 98 -7.10 -37.43 -1.89
C GLU A 98 -6.32 -38.55 -2.59
N LYS A 99 -5.01 -38.65 -2.32
CA LYS A 99 -4.20 -39.79 -2.75
C LYS A 99 -4.43 -40.96 -1.79
N LYS A 100 -5.23 -41.95 -2.20
CA LYS A 100 -5.33 -43.23 -1.49
C LYS A 100 -4.09 -44.08 -1.81
N GLU A 101 -3.34 -44.50 -0.78
CA GLU A 101 -2.07 -45.23 -0.95
C GLU A 101 -2.24 -46.67 -1.47
N ASN A 102 -3.38 -47.32 -1.17
CA ASN A 102 -3.73 -48.68 -1.62
C ASN A 102 -5.17 -48.72 -2.16
N PRO A 103 -5.44 -48.21 -3.37
CA PRO A 103 -6.79 -48.22 -3.95
C PRO A 103 -7.21 -49.65 -4.31
N THR A 104 -8.48 -49.97 -4.07
CA THR A 104 -9.07 -51.26 -4.44
C THR A 104 -9.24 -51.31 -5.97
N GLN A 105 -9.10 -52.47 -6.60
CA GLN A 105 -9.18 -52.59 -8.07
C GLN A 105 -10.51 -52.06 -8.64
N GLU A 106 -11.61 -52.22 -7.90
CA GLU A 106 -12.92 -51.67 -8.24
C GLU A 106 -12.95 -50.13 -8.24
N GLU A 107 -12.29 -49.48 -7.28
CA GLU A 107 -12.23 -48.00 -7.20
C GLU A 107 -11.38 -47.41 -8.34
N ILE A 108 -10.34 -48.13 -8.76
CA ILE A 108 -9.52 -47.75 -9.93
C ILE A 108 -10.39 -47.79 -11.18
N GLU A 109 -11.14 -48.89 -11.37
CA GLU A 109 -12.05 -49.05 -12.51
C GLU A 109 -13.19 -48.02 -12.52
N GLU A 110 -13.75 -47.68 -11.36
CA GLU A 110 -14.77 -46.62 -11.23
C GLU A 110 -14.21 -45.24 -11.59
N ASN A 111 -13.00 -44.93 -11.12
CA ASN A 111 -12.35 -43.65 -11.42
C ASN A 111 -11.97 -43.57 -12.90
N GLU A 112 -11.45 -44.65 -13.49
CA GLU A 112 -11.18 -44.74 -14.93
C GLU A 112 -12.47 -44.60 -15.75
N LYS A 113 -13.56 -45.23 -15.34
CA LYS A 113 -14.89 -45.06 -15.95
C LYS A 113 -15.34 -43.62 -15.88
N TRP A 114 -15.29 -42.99 -14.70
CA TRP A 114 -15.64 -41.58 -14.53
C TRP A 114 -14.79 -40.66 -15.41
N TRP A 115 -13.48 -40.87 -15.48
CA TRP A 115 -12.59 -40.09 -16.37
C TRP A 115 -12.85 -40.36 -17.85
N SER A 116 -13.27 -41.57 -18.20
CA SER A 116 -13.64 -41.91 -19.58
C SER A 116 -14.96 -41.23 -19.97
N GLU A 117 -15.96 -41.23 -19.08
CA GLU A 117 -17.25 -40.55 -19.25
C GLU A 117 -17.04 -39.03 -19.33
N PHE A 118 -16.26 -38.46 -18.40
CA PHE A 118 -15.90 -37.05 -18.39
C PHE A 118 -15.21 -36.63 -19.70
N ARG A 119 -14.23 -37.41 -20.19
CA ARG A 119 -13.53 -37.15 -21.46
C ARG A 119 -14.42 -37.42 -22.69
N SER A 120 -15.40 -38.30 -22.59
CA SER A 120 -16.36 -38.58 -23.66
C SER A 120 -17.43 -37.48 -23.80
N SER A 121 -17.65 -36.68 -22.75
CA SER A 121 -18.64 -35.59 -22.75
C SER A 121 -18.38 -34.62 -23.91
N PRO A 122 -19.37 -34.37 -24.79
CA PRO A 122 -19.21 -33.46 -25.92
C PRO A 122 -18.80 -32.04 -25.50
N VAL A 123 -19.23 -31.59 -24.32
CA VAL A 123 -18.85 -30.27 -23.78
C VAL A 123 -17.36 -30.22 -23.43
N VAL A 124 -16.83 -31.28 -22.80
CA VAL A 124 -15.41 -31.36 -22.44
C VAL A 124 -14.54 -31.47 -23.68
N GLN A 125 -14.97 -32.25 -24.68
CA GLN A 125 -14.28 -32.33 -25.98
C GLN A 125 -14.27 -30.97 -26.70
N PHE A 126 -15.39 -30.25 -26.68
CA PHE A 126 -15.48 -28.90 -27.23
C PHE A 126 -14.53 -27.92 -26.53
N LEU A 127 -14.52 -27.91 -25.19
CA LEU A 127 -13.62 -27.06 -24.41
C LEU A 127 -12.15 -27.40 -24.65
N ALA A 128 -11.80 -28.69 -24.66
CA ALA A 128 -10.43 -29.14 -24.97
C ALA A 128 -10.00 -28.75 -26.39
N GLN A 129 -10.91 -28.84 -27.37
CA GLN A 129 -10.64 -28.41 -28.73
C GLN A 129 -10.52 -26.87 -28.84
N ALA A 130 -11.35 -26.12 -28.10
CA ALA A 130 -11.27 -24.67 -28.04
C ALA A 130 -9.92 -24.20 -27.46
N GLU A 131 -9.42 -24.85 -26.40
CA GLU A 131 -8.10 -24.57 -25.85
C GLU A 131 -6.97 -24.86 -26.85
N LYS A 132 -7.02 -26.00 -27.57
CA LYS A 132 -6.05 -26.30 -28.64
C LYS A 132 -6.06 -25.24 -29.75
N ILE A 133 -7.24 -24.79 -30.17
CA ILE A 133 -7.38 -23.74 -31.19
C ILE A 133 -6.78 -22.43 -30.69
N ALA A 134 -7.04 -22.07 -29.43
CA ALA A 134 -6.48 -20.86 -28.83
C ALA A 134 -4.95 -20.91 -28.71
N ASP A 135 -4.37 -22.08 -28.39
CA ASP A 135 -2.91 -22.29 -28.42
C ASP A 135 -2.35 -22.12 -29.83
N MET A 136 -2.98 -22.72 -30.84
CA MET A 136 -2.57 -22.59 -32.24
C MET A 136 -2.62 -21.14 -32.74
N LEU A 137 -3.70 -20.41 -32.42
CA LEU A 137 -3.85 -19.00 -32.78
C LEU A 137 -2.75 -18.15 -32.12
N ASN A 138 -2.43 -18.41 -30.86
CA ASN A 138 -1.37 -17.70 -30.16
C ASN A 138 0.02 -17.99 -30.76
N GLU A 139 0.30 -19.25 -31.10
CA GLU A 139 1.54 -19.62 -31.80
C GLU A 139 1.68 -18.95 -33.17
N MET A 140 0.57 -18.86 -33.93
CA MET A 140 0.54 -18.15 -35.20
C MET A 140 0.84 -16.66 -35.00
N GLU A 141 0.18 -16.00 -34.04
CA GLU A 141 0.40 -14.57 -33.76
C GLU A 141 1.85 -14.30 -33.27
N LEU A 142 2.44 -15.21 -32.49
CA LEU A 142 3.84 -15.12 -32.08
C LEU A 142 4.81 -15.24 -33.27
N LYS A 143 4.55 -16.17 -34.21
CA LYS A 143 5.36 -16.34 -35.42
C LYS A 143 5.28 -15.11 -36.32
N GLU A 144 4.08 -14.55 -36.51
CA GLU A 144 3.88 -13.33 -37.29
C GLU A 144 4.68 -12.15 -36.72
N ASN A 145 4.83 -12.09 -35.39
CA ASN A 145 5.51 -11.00 -34.70
C ASN A 145 6.95 -11.32 -34.26
N GLU A 146 7.55 -12.43 -34.70
CA GLU A 146 8.89 -12.85 -34.27
C GLU A 146 9.98 -11.88 -34.73
N THR A 147 9.79 -11.28 -35.91
CA THR A 147 10.78 -10.39 -36.52
C THR A 147 10.31 -8.94 -36.51
N PRO A 148 10.99 -8.03 -35.78
CA PRO A 148 10.68 -6.62 -35.86
C PRO A 148 11.09 -6.05 -37.23
N PHE A 149 10.45 -4.95 -37.65
CA PHE A 149 10.80 -4.24 -38.88
C PHE A 149 12.30 -3.91 -38.98
N ARG A 150 12.93 -3.51 -37.88
CA ARG A 150 14.36 -3.22 -37.84
C ARG A 150 15.19 -4.47 -37.55
N LYS A 151 15.94 -4.90 -38.55
CA LYS A 151 16.85 -6.06 -38.45
C LYS A 151 17.88 -5.92 -37.31
N GLU A 152 18.32 -4.70 -37.00
CA GLU A 152 19.26 -4.40 -35.92
C GLU A 152 18.75 -4.78 -34.52
N ASP A 153 17.43 -4.73 -34.32
CA ASP A 153 16.80 -5.00 -33.03
C ASP A 153 16.34 -6.46 -32.90
N LYS A 154 16.51 -7.29 -33.94
CA LYS A 154 16.06 -8.70 -33.95
C LYS A 154 16.62 -9.53 -32.79
N LYS A 155 17.88 -9.30 -32.42
CA LYS A 155 18.51 -9.98 -31.27
C LYS A 155 17.84 -9.58 -29.97
N TYR A 156 17.71 -8.27 -29.73
CA TYR A 156 17.03 -7.73 -28.55
C TYR A 156 15.58 -8.21 -28.47
N TRP A 157 14.85 -8.16 -29.58
CA TRP A 157 13.45 -8.60 -29.67
C TRP A 157 13.23 -10.07 -29.28
N ARG A 158 14.21 -10.95 -29.56
CA ARG A 158 14.20 -12.34 -29.13
C ARG A 158 14.57 -12.51 -27.65
N ASP A 159 15.48 -11.68 -27.16
CA ASP A 159 15.96 -11.75 -25.77
C ASP A 159 14.91 -11.24 -24.76
N VAL A 160 13.97 -10.37 -25.15
CA VAL A 160 12.92 -9.89 -24.24
C VAL A 160 11.87 -11.00 -23.99
N PRO A 161 11.61 -11.40 -22.74
CA PRO A 161 10.62 -12.44 -22.44
C PRO A 161 9.19 -11.97 -22.72
N HIS A 162 8.29 -12.89 -23.09
CA HIS A 162 6.87 -12.58 -23.26
C HIS A 162 6.19 -12.37 -21.90
N VAL A 163 5.25 -11.43 -21.84
CA VAL A 163 4.41 -11.24 -20.64
C VAL A 163 3.34 -12.31 -20.64
N ILE A 164 3.16 -13.01 -19.52
CA ILE A 164 2.13 -14.05 -19.40
C ILE A 164 0.77 -13.36 -19.17
N GLY A 165 -0.23 -13.74 -19.96
CA GLY A 165 -1.60 -13.26 -19.83
C GLY A 165 -2.34 -13.90 -18.65
N LEU A 166 -3.56 -13.44 -18.37
CA LEU A 166 -4.42 -14.03 -17.34
C LEU A 166 -4.71 -15.51 -17.58
N ASP A 167 -4.67 -15.94 -18.85
CA ASP A 167 -4.91 -17.32 -19.28
C ASP A 167 -3.66 -18.21 -19.19
N GLY A 168 -2.53 -17.70 -18.67
CA GLY A 168 -1.27 -18.44 -18.56
C GLY A 168 -0.45 -18.54 -19.86
N ARG A 169 -1.01 -18.08 -20.99
CA ARG A 169 -0.34 -18.03 -22.31
C ARG A 169 0.60 -16.82 -22.44
N PRO A 170 1.70 -16.92 -23.21
CA PRO A 170 2.52 -15.76 -23.55
C PRO A 170 1.73 -14.79 -24.43
N MET A 171 1.60 -13.54 -24.01
CA MET A 171 0.96 -12.49 -24.81
C MET A 171 1.90 -12.05 -25.95
N PRO A 172 1.44 -12.10 -27.20
CA PRO A 172 2.25 -11.71 -28.35
C PRO A 172 2.47 -10.19 -28.38
N ARG A 173 3.74 -9.78 -28.54
CA ARG A 173 4.10 -8.38 -28.76
C ARG A 173 3.93 -8.05 -30.22
N LYS A 174 3.17 -7.00 -30.57
CA LYS A 174 2.98 -6.62 -31.97
C LYS A 174 4.24 -6.00 -32.57
N ALA A 175 4.80 -6.61 -33.61
CA ALA A 175 5.88 -6.04 -34.41
C ALA A 175 5.31 -5.00 -35.39
N LEU A 176 5.86 -3.78 -35.39
CA LEU A 176 5.40 -2.75 -36.32
C LEU A 176 5.90 -3.02 -37.73
N THR A 177 5.03 -2.77 -38.71
CA THR A 177 5.44 -2.64 -40.12
C THR A 177 6.15 -1.30 -40.35
N GLN A 178 6.89 -1.18 -41.46
CA GLN A 178 7.60 0.05 -41.83
C GLN A 178 6.65 1.27 -41.86
N ARG A 179 5.51 1.11 -42.53
CA ARG A 179 4.51 2.18 -42.68
C ARG A 179 3.86 2.57 -41.35
N GLU A 180 3.58 1.60 -40.48
CA GLU A 180 3.06 1.88 -39.13
C GLU A 180 4.09 2.58 -38.25
N ALA A 181 5.38 2.20 -38.34
CA ALA A 181 6.46 2.83 -37.60
C ALA A 181 6.68 4.30 -38.02
N ASP A 182 6.68 4.57 -39.34
CA ASP A 182 6.83 5.92 -39.88
C ASP A 182 5.65 6.82 -39.48
N ASN A 183 4.42 6.31 -39.61
CA ASN A 183 3.21 7.05 -39.20
C ASN A 183 3.25 7.40 -37.70
N LYS A 184 3.62 6.44 -36.84
CA LYS A 184 3.73 6.66 -35.39
C LYS A 184 4.83 7.66 -35.03
N PHE A 185 5.96 7.62 -35.71
CA PHE A 185 7.04 8.58 -35.51
C PHE A 185 6.59 10.00 -35.87
N TRP A 186 5.91 10.18 -37.01
CA TRP A 186 5.39 11.49 -37.42
C TRP A 186 4.24 11.98 -36.53
N ASP A 187 3.39 11.09 -36.03
CA ASP A 187 2.36 11.43 -35.05
C ASP A 187 2.96 11.90 -33.73
N PHE A 188 3.94 11.16 -33.20
CA PHE A 188 4.71 11.57 -32.02
C PHE A 188 5.38 12.93 -32.24
N THR A 189 6.06 13.11 -33.37
CA THR A 189 6.78 14.34 -33.72
C THR A 189 5.84 15.53 -33.79
N LYS A 190 4.68 15.38 -34.45
CA LYS A 190 3.65 16.42 -34.50
C LYS A 190 3.12 16.74 -33.11
N GLN A 191 2.78 15.75 -32.29
CA GLN A 191 2.26 16.00 -30.94
C GLN A 191 3.29 16.62 -30.00
N PHE A 192 4.55 16.18 -30.07
CA PHE A 192 5.64 16.72 -29.26
C PHE A 192 5.89 18.18 -29.61
N PHE A 193 6.06 18.49 -30.90
CA PHE A 193 6.22 19.88 -31.31
C PHE A 193 4.97 20.69 -31.00
N PHE A 194 3.77 20.30 -31.43
CA PHE A 194 2.54 21.06 -31.14
C PHE A 194 2.32 21.29 -29.63
N GLY A 195 2.69 20.35 -28.76
CA GLY A 195 2.69 20.54 -27.31
C GLY A 195 3.68 21.60 -26.83
N LEU A 196 4.89 21.66 -27.41
CA LEU A 196 5.89 22.69 -27.13
C LEU A 196 5.40 24.10 -27.52
N TRP A 197 4.55 24.20 -28.54
CA TRP A 197 3.91 25.44 -28.99
C TRP A 197 2.54 25.72 -28.35
N GLY A 198 2.16 24.96 -27.32
CA GLY A 198 0.93 25.19 -26.54
C GLY A 198 -0.38 24.75 -27.19
N PHE A 199 -0.34 23.98 -28.29
CA PHE A 199 -1.54 23.43 -28.92
C PHE A 199 -2.05 22.20 -28.15
N GLN A 200 -3.38 22.01 -28.15
CA GLN A 200 -4.04 20.89 -27.46
C GLN A 200 -3.65 19.55 -28.10
N GLN A 201 -3.02 18.67 -27.31
CA GLN A 201 -2.63 17.33 -27.75
C GLN A 201 -3.87 16.47 -28.00
N ARG A 202 -3.90 15.72 -29.12
CA ARG A 202 -4.96 14.74 -29.36
C ARG A 202 -4.84 13.61 -28.34
N PRO A 203 -5.93 13.18 -27.69
CA PRO A 203 -5.88 12.03 -26.81
C PRO A 203 -5.44 10.80 -27.60
N TYR A 204 -4.46 10.08 -27.07
CA TYR A 204 -3.98 8.84 -27.69
C TYR A 204 -5.13 7.85 -27.82
N PRO A 205 -5.24 7.13 -28.96
CA PRO A 205 -6.28 6.12 -29.13
C PRO A 205 -6.18 5.09 -28.00
N PRO A 206 -7.31 4.71 -27.38
CA PRO A 206 -7.31 3.71 -26.34
C PRO A 206 -7.04 2.34 -26.97
N GLY A 207 -5.80 1.87 -26.89
CA GLY A 207 -5.40 0.56 -27.42
C GLY A 207 -3.89 0.40 -27.52
N ARG A 208 -3.31 -0.20 -26.46
CA ARG A 208 -1.87 -0.52 -26.25
C ARG A 208 -0.92 0.69 -26.29
N PRO A 209 0.05 0.80 -25.36
CA PRO A 209 1.01 1.91 -25.36
C PRO A 209 1.79 1.98 -26.68
N ILE A 210 2.02 3.20 -27.18
CA ILE A 210 2.78 3.43 -28.41
C ILE A 210 4.26 3.14 -28.10
N ASP A 211 4.77 2.03 -28.63
CA ASP A 211 6.21 1.74 -28.58
C ASP A 211 6.96 2.60 -29.61
N ALA A 212 7.10 3.89 -29.32
CA ALA A 212 7.90 4.82 -30.13
C ALA A 212 9.38 4.39 -30.19
N ALA A 213 9.86 3.62 -29.21
CA ALA A 213 11.21 3.09 -29.20
C ALA A 213 11.43 2.09 -30.35
N GLN A 214 10.42 1.30 -30.71
CA GLN A 214 10.47 0.43 -31.90
C GLN A 214 10.60 1.22 -33.22
N ALA A 215 9.99 2.41 -33.31
CA ALA A 215 10.12 3.27 -34.49
C ALA A 215 11.51 3.92 -34.60
N ILE A 216 12.10 4.33 -33.48
CA ILE A 216 13.43 4.98 -33.40
C ILE A 216 14.58 3.95 -33.49
N GLY A 217 14.33 2.72 -33.03
CA GLY A 217 15.27 1.60 -32.95
C GLY A 217 16.03 1.58 -31.63
N TYR A 218 15.98 0.44 -30.93
CA TYR A 218 16.54 0.28 -29.58
C TYR A 218 18.05 0.50 -29.58
N LYS A 219 18.77 -0.04 -30.57
CA LYS A 219 20.22 0.14 -30.70
C LYS A 219 20.65 1.60 -30.93
N ARG A 220 19.85 2.37 -31.67
CA ARG A 220 20.10 3.80 -31.90
C ARG A 220 19.83 4.62 -30.65
N LEU A 221 18.74 4.28 -29.96
CA LEU A 221 18.36 4.89 -28.70
C LEU A 221 19.47 4.69 -27.66
N GLU A 222 19.93 3.44 -27.50
CA GLU A 222 21.03 3.07 -26.61
C GLU A 222 22.32 3.85 -26.91
N LYS A 223 22.68 4.00 -28.19
CA LYS A 223 23.86 4.81 -28.59
C LYS A 223 23.70 6.28 -28.23
N ARG A 224 22.52 6.87 -28.49
CA ARG A 224 22.25 8.28 -28.22
C ARG A 224 22.27 8.58 -26.71
N TYR A 225 21.64 7.73 -25.90
CA TYR A 225 21.67 7.89 -24.45
C TYR A 225 23.05 7.60 -23.88
N TYR A 226 23.81 6.65 -24.41
CA TYR A 226 25.22 6.47 -24.05
C TYR A 226 26.03 7.75 -24.27
N ASP A 227 25.90 8.38 -25.44
CA ASP A 227 26.60 9.63 -25.76
C ASP A 227 26.16 10.79 -24.84
N PHE A 228 24.91 10.79 -24.38
CA PHE A 228 24.37 11.75 -23.42
C PHE A 228 24.88 11.51 -21.99
N ILE A 229 24.86 10.27 -21.52
CA ILE A 229 25.35 9.87 -20.19
C ILE A 229 26.84 10.18 -20.05
N MET A 230 27.63 10.02 -21.12
CA MET A 230 29.04 10.39 -21.13
C MET A 230 29.28 11.90 -21.00
N LYS A 231 28.27 12.73 -21.29
CA LYS A 231 28.34 14.21 -21.20
C LYS A 231 27.72 14.77 -19.92
N THR A 232 26.95 13.96 -19.19
CA THR A 232 26.21 14.38 -17.98
C THR A 232 26.89 13.88 -16.71
N GLY A 233 26.88 14.70 -15.66
CA GLY A 233 27.42 14.39 -14.34
C GLY A 233 26.32 14.34 -13.28
N GLY A 234 26.67 14.01 -12.03
CA GLY A 234 25.73 14.12 -10.91
C GLY A 234 24.82 12.90 -10.72
N TRP A 235 25.41 11.71 -10.60
CA TRP A 235 24.69 10.46 -10.38
C TRP A 235 24.60 10.08 -8.92
N PHE A 236 23.50 9.45 -8.54
CA PHE A 236 23.29 8.88 -7.22
C PHE A 236 22.89 7.42 -7.35
N TYR A 237 23.37 6.54 -6.47
CA TYR A 237 22.95 5.13 -6.44
C TYR A 237 22.41 4.74 -5.06
N LYS A 238 21.53 3.75 -5.01
CA LYS A 238 21.10 3.12 -3.75
C LYS A 238 21.99 1.92 -3.45
N ASP A 239 22.62 1.95 -2.28
CA ASP A 239 23.38 0.83 -1.75
C ASP A 239 22.44 -0.36 -1.42
N ARG A 240 22.99 -1.55 -1.14
CA ARG A 240 22.23 -2.77 -0.80
C ARG A 240 21.36 -2.62 0.45
N LEU A 241 21.68 -1.64 1.30
CA LEU A 241 20.90 -1.25 2.48
C LEU A 241 19.82 -0.18 2.17
N GLY A 242 19.63 0.18 0.90
CA GLY A 242 18.66 1.18 0.44
C GLY A 242 19.06 2.64 0.66
N ARG A 243 20.28 2.91 1.14
CA ARG A 243 20.79 4.27 1.38
C ARG A 243 21.26 4.92 0.08
N THR A 244 20.88 6.17 -0.11
CA THR A 244 21.35 7.00 -1.24
C THR A 244 22.81 7.40 -1.06
N ARG A 245 23.63 7.19 -2.09
CA ARG A 245 25.03 7.61 -2.17
C ARG A 245 25.20 8.54 -3.37
N GLY A 246 25.89 9.65 -3.15
CA GLY A 246 26.19 10.66 -4.18
C GLY A 246 26.25 12.08 -3.63
N PRO A 247 26.39 13.10 -4.50
CA PRO A 247 26.54 13.00 -5.96
C PRO A 247 27.87 12.36 -6.37
N MET A 248 27.86 11.61 -7.47
CA MET A 248 29.03 10.94 -8.04
C MET A 248 29.18 11.23 -9.52
N GLU A 249 30.43 11.28 -9.98
CA GLU A 249 30.74 11.29 -11.41
C GLU A 249 30.67 9.88 -12.01
N LEU A 250 30.52 9.80 -13.33
CA LEU A 250 30.46 8.53 -14.05
C LEU A 250 31.70 7.65 -13.80
N ILE A 251 32.89 8.25 -13.64
CA ILE A 251 34.12 7.51 -13.32
C ILE A 251 34.02 6.80 -11.97
N GLN A 252 33.40 7.43 -10.98
CA GLN A 252 33.26 6.84 -9.65
C GLN A 252 32.21 5.71 -9.65
N LEU A 253 31.17 5.82 -10.49
CA LEU A 253 30.25 4.72 -10.78
C LEU A 253 30.99 3.53 -11.43
N LYS A 254 31.86 3.78 -12.42
CA LYS A 254 32.70 2.73 -13.04
C LYS A 254 33.57 2.02 -11.99
N THR A 255 34.21 2.77 -11.10
CA THR A 255 35.01 2.20 -10.01
C THR A 255 34.15 1.36 -9.05
N ALA A 256 32.97 1.87 -8.67
CA ALA A 256 32.04 1.12 -7.81
C ALA A 256 31.57 -0.18 -8.47
N TRP A 257 31.36 -0.19 -9.79
CA TRP A 257 31.03 -1.40 -10.55
C TRP A 257 32.20 -2.38 -10.60
N GLY A 258 33.41 -1.89 -10.89
CA GLY A 258 34.63 -2.71 -10.90
C GLY A 258 34.93 -3.35 -9.54
N ALA A 259 34.59 -2.66 -8.46
CA ALA A 259 34.68 -3.16 -7.08
C ALA A 259 33.53 -4.10 -6.69
N GLY A 260 32.53 -4.31 -7.54
CA GLY A 260 31.36 -5.15 -7.26
C GLY A 260 30.38 -4.56 -6.23
N ILE A 261 30.49 -3.25 -5.95
CA ILE A 261 29.59 -2.53 -5.03
C ILE A 261 28.24 -2.34 -5.69
N ILE A 262 28.25 -1.90 -6.95
CA ILE A 262 27.05 -1.73 -7.79
C ILE A 262 27.03 -2.77 -8.91
N ASP A 263 25.83 -3.09 -9.38
CA ASP A 263 25.55 -4.06 -10.43
C ASP A 263 24.43 -3.58 -11.35
N LYS A 264 24.03 -4.42 -12.30
CA LYS A 264 22.97 -4.10 -13.28
C LYS A 264 21.62 -3.77 -12.63
N HIS A 265 21.37 -4.30 -11.43
CA HIS A 265 20.09 -4.18 -10.73
C HIS A 265 20.09 -3.04 -9.70
N THR A 266 21.23 -2.40 -9.49
CA THR A 266 21.37 -1.27 -8.59
C THR A 266 20.56 -0.08 -9.10
N PHE A 267 19.74 0.50 -8.24
CA PHE A 267 18.95 1.69 -8.56
C PHE A 267 19.84 2.93 -8.60
N VAL A 268 19.73 3.68 -9.69
CA VAL A 268 20.46 4.92 -9.93
C VAL A 268 19.47 6.04 -10.29
N TRP A 269 19.84 7.26 -9.92
CA TRP A 269 19.13 8.48 -10.24
C TRP A 269 20.12 9.54 -10.73
N GLY A 270 19.71 10.33 -11.71
CA GLY A 270 20.46 11.46 -12.26
C GLY A 270 19.56 12.68 -12.39
N GLU A 271 20.15 13.85 -12.59
CA GLU A 271 19.46 15.15 -12.59
C GLU A 271 18.31 15.23 -13.63
N ASP A 272 18.48 14.57 -14.78
CA ASP A 272 17.48 14.52 -15.86
C ASP A 272 16.50 13.33 -15.76
N MET A 273 16.44 12.66 -14.61
CA MET A 273 15.54 11.52 -14.37
C MET A 273 14.41 11.89 -13.40
N ASP A 274 13.17 11.56 -13.77
CA ASP A 274 12.01 11.76 -12.89
C ASP A 274 11.99 10.78 -11.70
N GLU A 275 12.51 9.56 -11.88
CA GLU A 275 12.45 8.47 -10.91
C GLU A 275 13.74 7.65 -10.81
N TRP A 276 13.90 6.92 -9.71
CA TRP A 276 15.00 5.95 -9.52
C TRP A 276 14.79 4.72 -10.42
N ALA A 277 15.78 4.37 -11.24
CA ALA A 277 15.71 3.20 -12.11
C ALA A 277 16.95 2.30 -11.99
N PRO A 278 16.83 0.98 -12.15
CA PRO A 278 17.99 0.09 -12.22
C PRO A 278 18.92 0.44 -13.39
N ILE A 279 20.24 0.32 -13.20
CA ILE A 279 21.24 0.61 -14.24
C ILE A 279 20.94 -0.12 -15.56
N GLY A 280 20.49 -1.37 -15.48
CA GLY A 280 20.15 -2.17 -16.65
C GLY A 280 18.89 -1.75 -17.41
N MET A 281 18.03 -0.92 -16.82
CA MET A 281 16.81 -0.41 -17.45
C MET A 281 17.03 0.96 -18.11
N ILE A 282 18.10 1.66 -17.74
CA ILE A 282 18.44 2.97 -18.32
C ILE A 282 19.21 2.73 -19.62
N TYR A 283 18.68 3.24 -20.74
CA TYR A 283 19.30 3.09 -22.05
C TYR A 283 20.75 3.62 -22.05
N GLY A 284 21.70 2.79 -22.48
CA GLY A 284 23.11 3.17 -22.60
C GLY A 284 23.89 3.24 -21.27
N MET A 285 23.23 3.18 -20.11
CA MET A 285 23.89 3.34 -18.80
C MET A 285 24.79 2.16 -18.43
N GLU A 286 24.30 0.92 -18.61
CA GLU A 286 25.13 -0.27 -18.39
C GLU A 286 26.40 -0.22 -19.25
N ARG A 287 26.28 0.19 -20.51
CA ARG A 287 27.43 0.32 -21.42
C ARG A 287 28.37 1.46 -21.01
N ALA A 288 27.84 2.54 -20.41
CA ALA A 288 28.62 3.67 -19.92
C ALA A 288 29.40 3.35 -18.64
N VAL A 289 28.82 2.55 -17.74
CA VAL A 289 29.42 2.17 -16.44
C VAL A 289 30.28 0.90 -16.56
N ALA A 290 29.81 -0.12 -17.29
CA ALA A 290 30.50 -1.40 -17.46
C ALA A 290 31.29 -1.43 -18.78
N THR A 291 32.26 -0.52 -18.94
CA THR A 291 33.20 -0.55 -20.07
C THR A 291 34.03 -1.83 -20.06
N TRP A 292 34.59 -2.21 -21.22
CA TRP A 292 35.31 -3.48 -21.36
C TRP A 292 36.47 -3.62 -20.33
N GLU A 293 37.17 -2.52 -20.05
CA GLU A 293 38.24 -2.44 -19.04
C GLU A 293 37.73 -2.71 -17.62
N VAL A 294 36.58 -2.16 -17.25
CA VAL A 294 35.94 -2.32 -15.93
C VAL A 294 35.44 -3.75 -15.78
N ARG A 295 34.88 -4.33 -16.84
CA ARG A 295 34.43 -5.74 -16.85
C ARG A 295 35.61 -6.70 -16.70
N LEU A 296 36.75 -6.41 -17.33
CA LEU A 296 37.97 -7.18 -17.17
C LEU A 296 38.50 -7.06 -15.73
N GLY A 297 38.54 -5.84 -15.17
CA GLY A 297 38.92 -5.61 -13.78
C GLY A 297 38.03 -6.36 -12.78
N ALA A 298 36.71 -6.30 -12.96
CA ALA A 298 35.74 -7.03 -12.14
C ALA A 298 35.87 -8.56 -12.30
N ALA A 299 36.15 -9.04 -13.52
CA ALA A 299 36.38 -10.46 -13.76
C ALA A 299 37.67 -10.94 -13.08
N ALA A 300 38.73 -10.13 -13.08
CA ALA A 300 40.00 -10.43 -12.42
C ALA A 300 39.84 -10.47 -10.89
N THR A 301 39.13 -9.51 -10.29
CA THR A 301 38.85 -9.52 -8.84
C THR A 301 37.97 -10.71 -8.44
N ALA A 302 36.94 -11.02 -9.24
CA ALA A 302 36.11 -12.21 -9.02
C ALA A 302 36.88 -13.52 -9.18
N PHE A 303 37.80 -13.60 -10.15
CA PHE A 303 38.67 -14.76 -10.38
C PHE A 303 39.61 -15.00 -9.19
N LEU A 304 40.27 -13.93 -8.70
CA LEU A 304 41.12 -14.01 -7.51
C LEU A 304 40.33 -14.44 -6.27
N HIS A 305 39.13 -13.87 -6.06
CA HIS A 305 38.26 -14.26 -4.95
C HIS A 305 37.77 -15.73 -5.06
N LYS A 306 37.50 -16.23 -6.26
CA LYS A 306 37.12 -17.64 -6.48
C LYS A 306 38.27 -18.60 -6.20
N LEU A 307 39.48 -18.27 -6.68
CA LEU A 307 40.68 -19.04 -6.38
C LEU A 307 40.96 -19.11 -4.87
N GLN A 308 40.80 -17.99 -4.17
CA GLN A 308 40.94 -17.94 -2.71
C GLN A 308 39.93 -18.84 -1.97
N LYS A 309 38.72 -19.03 -2.52
CA LYS A 309 37.66 -19.86 -1.92
C LYS A 309 37.62 -21.30 -2.44
N GLY A 310 38.58 -21.70 -3.29
CA GLY A 310 38.59 -23.04 -3.89
C GLY A 310 37.44 -23.31 -4.86
N ILE A 311 36.76 -22.26 -5.34
CA ILE A 311 35.65 -22.37 -6.28
C ILE A 311 36.22 -22.39 -7.70
N PRO A 312 35.83 -23.35 -8.55
CA PRO A 312 36.32 -23.39 -9.93
C PRO A 312 36.04 -22.07 -10.66
N PRO A 313 37.02 -21.51 -11.41
CA PRO A 313 36.85 -20.23 -12.11
C PRO A 313 35.61 -20.14 -13.00
N TRP A 314 35.27 -21.25 -13.64
CA TRP A 314 34.13 -21.40 -14.54
C TRP A 314 32.77 -21.56 -13.83
N ALA A 315 32.75 -21.81 -12.52
CA ALA A 315 31.49 -21.82 -11.79
C ALA A 315 30.94 -20.38 -11.69
N PRO A 316 29.71 -20.12 -12.12
CA PRO A 316 29.08 -18.82 -11.94
C PRO A 316 29.04 -18.47 -10.43
N LEU A 317 29.11 -17.17 -10.12
CA LEU A 317 28.87 -16.74 -8.74
C LEU A 317 27.43 -17.13 -8.34
N LYS A 318 27.24 -17.58 -7.10
CA LYS A 318 25.92 -17.91 -6.56
C LYS A 318 24.96 -16.73 -6.78
N GLY A 319 23.86 -16.96 -7.51
CA GLY A 319 22.89 -15.92 -7.91
C GLY A 319 23.11 -15.28 -9.29
N PHE A 320 24.23 -15.55 -9.97
CA PHE A 320 24.56 -15.08 -11.33
C PHE A 320 24.57 -16.21 -12.36
N GLU A 321 23.96 -17.35 -12.03
CA GLU A 321 23.70 -18.44 -12.97
C GLU A 321 22.74 -17.97 -14.07
N LYS A 322 23.04 -18.33 -15.33
CA LYS A 322 22.11 -18.08 -16.43
C LYS A 322 20.93 -19.03 -16.30
N LYS A 323 19.84 -18.54 -15.70
CA LYS A 323 18.58 -19.27 -15.57
C LYS A 323 17.62 -18.80 -16.65
N SER A 324 16.87 -19.72 -17.23
CA SER A 324 15.75 -19.37 -18.10
C SER A 324 14.66 -18.67 -17.27
N TYR A 325 13.82 -17.87 -17.92
CA TYR A 325 12.72 -17.19 -17.23
C TYR A 325 11.78 -18.18 -16.54
N LYS A 326 11.50 -19.31 -17.22
CA LYS A 326 10.72 -20.40 -16.66
C LYS A 326 11.38 -20.98 -15.41
N GLN A 327 12.69 -21.23 -15.46
CA GLN A 327 13.44 -21.68 -14.28
C GLN A 327 13.37 -20.67 -13.13
N LEU A 328 13.52 -19.37 -13.37
CA LEU A 328 13.40 -18.34 -12.33
C LEU A 328 12.00 -18.28 -11.72
N GLN A 329 10.97 -18.41 -12.56
CA GLN A 329 9.59 -18.37 -12.14
C GLN A 329 9.22 -19.62 -11.34
N ASP A 330 9.63 -20.80 -11.81
CA ASP A 330 9.42 -22.07 -11.14
C ASP A 330 10.16 -22.11 -9.80
N GLU A 331 11.42 -21.65 -9.75
CA GLU A 331 12.19 -21.50 -8.50
C GLU A 331 11.53 -20.53 -7.52
N ALA A 332 10.96 -19.41 -8.00
CA ALA A 332 10.27 -18.46 -7.15
C ALA A 332 8.97 -19.04 -6.58
N TYR A 333 8.20 -19.78 -7.39
CA TYR A 333 6.99 -20.46 -6.93
C TYR A 333 7.32 -21.59 -5.94
N GLU A 334 8.34 -22.38 -6.24
CA GLU A 334 8.79 -23.49 -5.41
C GLU A 334 9.33 -22.98 -4.06
N SER A 335 10.17 -21.94 -4.08
CA SER A 335 10.69 -21.28 -2.87
C SER A 335 9.57 -20.70 -2.00
N LYS A 336 8.61 -20.00 -2.61
CA LYS A 336 7.47 -19.43 -1.88
C LYS A 336 6.54 -20.51 -1.31
N ARG A 337 6.31 -21.60 -2.05
CA ARG A 337 5.55 -22.74 -1.54
C ARG A 337 6.27 -23.38 -0.36
N ARG A 338 7.58 -23.63 -0.46
CA ARG A 338 8.41 -24.10 0.68
C ARG A 338 8.28 -23.19 1.89
N ASP A 339 8.40 -21.88 1.70
CA ASP A 339 8.27 -20.92 2.80
C ASP A 339 6.90 -21.02 3.49
N LEU A 340 5.82 -21.13 2.71
CA LEU A 340 4.46 -21.26 3.24
C LEU A 340 4.24 -22.60 3.95
N THR A 341 4.75 -23.70 3.39
CA THR A 341 4.66 -25.04 3.99
C THR A 341 5.46 -25.13 5.28
N VAL A 342 6.67 -24.53 5.35
CA VAL A 342 7.46 -24.42 6.59
C VAL A 342 6.67 -23.67 7.65
N LEU A 343 6.03 -22.56 7.27
CA LEU A 343 5.22 -21.79 8.19
C LEU A 343 3.99 -22.56 8.64
N GLU A 344 3.28 -23.22 7.73
CA GLU A 344 2.08 -24.00 8.03
C GLU A 344 2.38 -25.19 8.96
N ALA A 345 3.45 -25.93 8.69
CA ALA A 345 3.93 -27.04 9.53
C ALA A 345 4.33 -26.58 10.96
N ASN A 346 4.70 -25.31 11.11
CA ASN A 346 5.17 -24.73 12.36
C ASN A 346 4.23 -23.63 12.91
N ASP A 347 2.92 -23.73 12.65
CA ASP A 347 1.88 -22.83 13.18
C ASP A 347 2.13 -21.32 12.92
N GLY A 348 2.71 -21.00 11.77
CA GLY A 348 3.01 -19.66 11.30
C GLY A 348 4.34 -19.08 11.80
N VAL A 349 5.24 -19.90 12.35
CA VAL A 349 6.53 -19.46 12.90
C VAL A 349 7.70 -20.12 12.17
N TRP A 350 8.69 -19.34 11.76
CA TRP A 350 9.90 -19.89 11.15
C TRP A 350 10.78 -20.58 12.22
N PRO A 351 11.16 -21.86 12.05
CA PRO A 351 11.94 -22.58 13.05
C PRO A 351 13.32 -21.94 13.28
N GLY A 352 13.85 -22.06 14.50
CA GLY A 352 15.17 -21.51 14.85
C GLY A 352 15.25 -19.98 15.00
N VAL A 353 14.18 -19.24 14.71
CA VAL A 353 14.09 -17.82 15.07
C VAL A 353 13.86 -17.73 16.58
N ARG A 354 14.93 -17.49 17.34
CA ARG A 354 14.78 -16.99 18.73
C ARG A 354 13.97 -15.70 18.65
N ILE A 355 12.95 -15.59 19.50
CA ILE A 355 12.07 -14.42 19.65
C ILE A 355 12.91 -13.18 19.39
N PRO A 356 12.63 -12.38 18.35
CA PRO A 356 13.49 -11.25 18.07
C PRO A 356 13.44 -10.36 19.31
N SER A 357 14.60 -10.14 19.94
CA SER A 357 14.82 -9.07 20.91
C SER A 357 14.29 -7.74 20.38
N HIS A 358 14.20 -7.61 19.05
CA HIS A 358 13.52 -6.56 18.31
C HIS A 358 12.03 -6.35 18.69
N ALA A 359 11.25 -7.37 19.05
CA ALA A 359 9.88 -7.22 19.53
C ALA A 359 9.80 -6.62 20.95
N LEU A 360 10.79 -6.94 21.80
CA LEU A 360 11.02 -6.30 23.10
C LEU A 360 11.59 -4.87 22.93
N PHE A 361 12.41 -4.63 21.91
CA PHE A 361 13.02 -3.33 21.59
C PHE A 361 12.02 -2.36 20.95
N LEU A 362 11.13 -2.85 20.08
CA LEU A 362 9.97 -2.13 19.51
C LEU A 362 8.98 -1.67 20.58
N TRP A 363 8.96 -2.35 21.73
CA TRP A 363 8.14 -1.97 22.88
C TRP A 363 8.76 -0.80 23.67
N ALA A 364 10.09 -0.66 23.66
CA ALA A 364 10.81 0.42 24.35
C ALA A 364 10.92 1.72 23.53
N SER A 365 10.85 1.68 22.19
CA SER A 365 11.25 2.81 21.33
C SER A 365 10.14 3.74 20.81
N GLY A 366 8.86 3.53 21.19
CA GLY A 366 7.79 4.48 20.85
C GLY A 366 7.37 4.55 19.36
N SER A 367 6.36 5.36 19.09
CA SER A 367 5.45 5.34 17.93
C SER A 367 6.03 5.70 16.55
N GLU A 368 7.27 6.17 16.46
CA GLU A 368 7.79 6.79 15.22
C GLU A 368 8.45 5.78 14.26
N LEU A 369 9.01 4.68 14.78
CA LEU A 369 9.61 3.62 13.96
C LEU A 369 8.58 2.68 13.31
N THR A 370 7.34 2.68 13.82
CA THR A 370 6.25 1.82 13.34
C THR A 370 5.77 2.17 11.93
N SER A 371 5.77 3.45 11.55
CA SER A 371 5.35 3.91 10.22
C SER A 371 6.35 3.53 9.11
N ILE A 372 7.64 3.41 9.46
CA ILE A 372 8.70 2.99 8.53
C ILE A 372 8.62 1.48 8.26
N LEU A 373 8.22 0.71 9.27
CA LEU A 373 8.02 -0.75 9.18
C LEU A 373 6.65 -1.17 8.61
N GLU A 374 5.65 -0.27 8.57
CA GLU A 374 4.34 -0.54 7.95
C GLU A 374 4.37 -0.54 6.41
N ASN A 375 5.37 0.12 5.82
CA ASN A 375 5.62 0.05 4.40
C ASN A 375 6.30 -1.27 3.98
N ASP A 376 6.87 -2.01 4.94
CA ASP A 376 7.53 -3.29 4.71
C ASP A 376 6.46 -4.41 4.69
N HIS A 377 6.09 -4.84 3.47
CA HIS A 377 5.08 -5.87 3.24
C HIS A 377 5.64 -7.26 3.52
N MET A 378 5.76 -7.62 4.80
CA MET A 378 5.91 -9.02 5.21
C MET A 378 4.59 -9.55 5.77
N PRO A 379 3.95 -10.56 5.15
CA PRO A 379 2.80 -11.22 5.74
C PRO A 379 3.30 -12.07 6.91
N ASN A 380 2.50 -12.14 7.99
CA ASN A 380 2.69 -12.99 9.18
C ASN A 380 3.44 -12.36 10.36
N LYS A 381 2.70 -11.54 11.13
CA LYS A 381 2.96 -11.31 12.55
C LYS A 381 1.95 -12.10 13.39
N TYR A 382 2.21 -13.39 13.58
CA TYR A 382 1.46 -14.24 14.52
C TYR A 382 2.22 -14.32 15.86
N ILE A 383 1.51 -14.19 16.99
CA ILE A 383 2.07 -14.38 18.33
C ILE A 383 1.66 -15.79 18.82
N PRO A 384 2.61 -16.68 19.17
CA PRO A 384 2.30 -18.03 19.64
C PRO A 384 1.34 -18.07 20.83
N LYS A 385 0.51 -19.11 20.90
CA LYS A 385 -0.49 -19.30 21.98
C LYS A 385 0.17 -19.39 23.36
N ASP A 386 1.32 -20.03 23.44
CA ASP A 386 2.04 -20.22 24.72
C ASP A 386 2.63 -18.90 25.25
N LEU A 387 3.13 -18.04 24.36
CA LEU A 387 3.58 -16.70 24.73
C LEU A 387 2.40 -15.84 25.24
N ARG A 388 1.21 -15.97 24.63
CA ARG A 388 -0.02 -15.31 25.11
C ARG A 388 -0.42 -15.80 26.51
N LEU A 389 -0.26 -17.10 26.79
CA LEU A 389 -0.54 -17.69 28.10
C LEU A 389 0.50 -17.27 29.16
N GLN A 390 1.79 -17.20 28.80
CA GLN A 390 2.86 -16.75 29.68
C GLN A 390 2.77 -15.24 29.97
N LEU A 391 2.48 -14.40 28.97
CA LEU A 391 2.24 -12.96 29.13
C LEU A 391 0.98 -12.66 29.94
N ALA A 392 -0.09 -13.43 29.77
CA ALA A 392 -1.31 -13.30 30.56
C ALA A 392 -1.09 -13.67 32.04
N LYS A 393 -0.17 -14.60 32.32
CA LYS A 393 0.27 -14.94 33.68
C LYS A 393 1.17 -13.85 34.29
N ALA A 394 2.08 -13.27 33.50
CA ALA A 394 3.02 -12.25 33.97
C ALA A 394 2.39 -10.86 34.18
N ILE A 395 1.37 -10.50 33.39
CA ILE A 395 0.68 -9.21 33.49
C ILE A 395 -0.85 -9.45 33.53
N PRO A 396 -1.46 -9.48 34.73
CA PRO A 396 -2.90 -9.74 34.88
C PRO A 396 -3.70 -8.51 34.43
N GLY A 397 -3.93 -8.41 33.12
CA GLY A 397 -4.64 -7.30 32.48
C GLY A 397 -4.40 -7.15 30.98
N LEU A 398 -3.45 -7.89 30.40
CA LEU A 398 -3.16 -7.86 28.97
C LEU A 398 -4.33 -8.47 28.16
N ARG A 399 -4.93 -7.69 27.26
CA ARG A 399 -6.10 -8.10 26.48
C ARG A 399 -5.68 -8.57 25.07
N PRO A 400 -5.98 -9.82 24.66
CA PRO A 400 -5.42 -10.47 23.46
C PRO A 400 -5.62 -9.80 22.07
N TRP A 401 -6.33 -8.67 21.95
CA TRP A 401 -6.79 -8.12 20.66
C TRP A 401 -6.10 -6.83 20.21
N GLU A 402 -5.03 -6.38 20.86
CA GLU A 402 -4.37 -5.11 20.52
C GLU A 402 -3.42 -5.20 19.30
N ALA A 403 -3.48 -6.31 18.56
CA ALA A 403 -3.03 -6.40 17.17
C ALA A 403 -3.93 -5.52 16.28
N ARG A 404 -3.35 -4.42 15.77
CA ARG A 404 -4.05 -3.25 15.21
C ARG A 404 -4.96 -3.58 14.03
N GLY A 405 -6.26 -3.36 14.24
CA GLY A 405 -7.30 -3.28 13.21
C GLY A 405 -8.32 -2.17 13.53
N LEU A 406 -9.34 -2.00 12.68
CA LEU A 406 -10.36 -0.97 12.87
C LEU A 406 -11.10 -1.16 14.22
N LYS A 407 -10.93 -0.23 15.17
CA LYS A 407 -11.49 -0.33 16.53
C LYS A 407 -13.02 -0.48 16.49
N LYS A 408 -13.58 -1.66 16.73
CA LYS A 408 -15.04 -1.89 16.66
C LYS A 408 -15.84 -1.20 17.78
N HIS A 409 -15.19 -0.91 18.91
CA HIS A 409 -15.84 -0.37 20.10
C HIS A 409 -15.55 1.12 20.32
N LEU A 410 -16.53 1.85 20.84
CA LEU A 410 -16.38 3.22 21.32
C LEU A 410 -16.63 3.28 22.83
N LYS A 411 -15.62 3.70 23.59
CA LYS A 411 -15.78 3.93 25.04
C LYS A 411 -16.67 5.13 25.29
N ARG A 412 -17.52 5.04 26.32
CA ARG A 412 -18.51 6.09 26.61
C ARG A 412 -17.87 7.43 26.96
N LEU A 413 -16.77 7.40 27.72
CA LEU A 413 -15.98 8.59 28.06
C LEU A 413 -15.36 9.27 26.82
N ASN A 414 -15.08 8.51 25.77
CA ASN A 414 -14.52 9.02 24.51
C ASN A 414 -15.61 9.35 23.47
N ALA A 415 -16.89 9.18 23.81
CA ALA A 415 -17.97 9.54 22.92
C ALA A 415 -18.02 11.07 22.73
N PRO A 416 -18.49 11.57 21.58
CA PRO A 416 -18.69 13.00 21.37
C PRO A 416 -19.58 13.62 22.46
N LYS A 417 -19.05 14.66 23.13
CA LYS A 417 -19.74 15.33 24.25
C LYS A 417 -21.14 15.86 23.88
N HIS A 418 -21.34 16.23 22.62
CA HIS A 418 -22.61 16.77 22.13
C HIS A 418 -23.75 15.73 22.07
N TRP A 419 -23.46 14.43 22.20
CA TRP A 419 -24.48 13.38 22.35
C TRP A 419 -25.18 13.40 23.70
N MET A 420 -24.58 14.07 24.70
CA MET A 420 -25.09 14.14 26.07
C MET A 420 -25.33 12.75 26.69
N LEU A 421 -24.40 11.83 26.47
CA LEU A 421 -24.38 10.57 27.19
C LEU A 421 -23.92 10.80 28.63
N ASP A 422 -24.64 10.20 29.56
CA ASP A 422 -24.26 10.16 30.97
C ASP A 422 -23.01 9.30 31.18
N LYS A 423 -22.28 9.56 32.27
CA LYS A 423 -21.01 8.88 32.56
C LYS A 423 -21.20 7.46 33.10
N LEU A 424 -22.30 7.19 33.81
CA LEU A 424 -22.49 5.98 34.63
C LEU A 424 -23.38 4.90 33.96
N GLY A 425 -24.10 5.22 32.89
CA GLY A 425 -25.04 4.33 32.19
C GLY A 425 -24.37 3.25 31.34
N GLY A 426 -23.14 2.85 31.67
CA GLY A 426 -22.40 1.75 31.05
C GLY A 426 -21.01 2.12 30.54
N ALA A 427 -20.16 1.12 30.29
CA ALA A 427 -18.78 1.32 29.88
C ALA A 427 -18.61 1.78 28.42
N PHE A 428 -19.59 1.51 27.56
CA PHE A 428 -19.52 1.73 26.11
C PHE A 428 -20.62 2.69 25.62
N ALA A 429 -20.33 3.33 24.49
CA ALA A 429 -21.28 4.10 23.70
C ALA A 429 -21.48 3.41 22.34
N PRO A 430 -22.65 3.59 21.69
CA PRO A 430 -22.85 3.09 20.34
C PRO A 430 -21.83 3.73 19.40
N LYS A 431 -20.95 2.92 18.81
CA LYS A 431 -20.00 3.39 17.80
C LYS A 431 -20.76 3.61 16.49
N PRO A 432 -20.72 4.79 15.86
CA PRO A 432 -21.36 5.01 14.57
C PRO A 432 -20.70 4.14 13.49
N SER A 433 -21.52 3.61 12.59
CA SER A 433 -21.06 2.95 11.37
C SER A 433 -20.33 3.95 10.45
N SER A 434 -19.46 3.46 9.57
CA SER A 434 -18.82 4.28 8.53
C SER A 434 -19.82 4.60 7.42
N GLY A 435 -20.65 5.61 7.63
CA GLY A 435 -21.72 6.02 6.73
C GLY A 435 -21.53 7.44 6.15
N PRO A 436 -22.64 8.13 5.82
CA PRO A 436 -22.62 9.45 5.17
C PRO A 436 -21.83 10.53 5.90
N HIS A 437 -21.94 10.55 7.24
CA HIS A 437 -21.41 11.62 8.08
C HIS A 437 -20.24 11.15 8.95
N LYS A 438 -19.37 12.09 9.32
CA LYS A 438 -18.23 11.78 10.20
C LYS A 438 -18.71 11.37 11.60
N SER A 439 -17.97 10.48 12.25
CA SER A 439 -18.32 9.94 13.58
C SER A 439 -18.48 11.02 14.68
N ARG A 440 -17.77 12.14 14.58
CA ARG A 440 -17.88 13.29 15.50
C ARG A 440 -18.92 14.34 15.09
N GLU A 441 -19.47 14.24 13.88
CA GLU A 441 -20.43 15.17 13.27
C GLU A 441 -21.76 14.44 12.94
N CYS A 442 -22.07 13.36 13.67
CA CYS A 442 -23.30 12.59 13.48
C CYS A 442 -23.93 12.21 14.82
N LEU A 443 -25.17 11.77 14.77
CA LEU A 443 -25.93 11.19 15.85
C LEU A 443 -26.46 9.81 15.40
N PRO A 444 -26.01 8.70 16.01
CA PRO A 444 -26.52 7.36 15.70
C PRO A 444 -28.04 7.23 15.87
N LEU A 445 -28.70 6.47 14.99
CA LEU A 445 -30.16 6.24 15.05
C LEU A 445 -30.64 5.72 16.41
N ILE A 446 -29.86 4.88 17.07
CA ILE A 446 -30.17 4.44 18.43
C ILE A 446 -30.29 5.60 19.42
N LEU A 447 -29.43 6.61 19.34
CA LEU A 447 -29.51 7.77 20.23
C LEU A 447 -30.70 8.66 19.90
N ILE A 448 -31.11 8.71 18.63
CA ILE A 448 -32.31 9.42 18.19
C ILE A 448 -33.55 8.77 18.79
N LEU A 449 -33.73 7.46 18.60
CA LEU A 449 -34.93 6.75 19.05
C LEU A 449 -35.01 6.63 20.58
N ARG A 450 -33.89 6.32 21.25
CA ARG A 450 -33.87 6.06 22.70
C ARG A 450 -33.70 7.33 23.54
N ASN A 451 -32.70 8.15 23.25
CA ASN A 451 -32.33 9.27 24.14
C ASN A 451 -33.08 10.57 23.80
N LYS A 452 -33.44 10.79 22.53
CA LYS A 452 -34.09 12.03 22.09
C LYS A 452 -35.60 11.90 22.00
N LEU A 453 -36.09 10.95 21.20
CA LEU A 453 -37.53 10.72 20.99
C LEU A 453 -38.16 9.87 22.11
N LYS A 454 -37.36 9.05 22.79
CA LYS A 454 -37.80 8.14 23.86
C LYS A 454 -38.87 7.12 23.43
N TYR A 455 -38.82 6.68 22.18
CA TYR A 455 -39.65 5.57 21.67
C TYR A 455 -39.19 4.19 22.13
N ALA A 456 -37.94 4.11 22.57
CA ALA A 456 -37.39 2.92 23.17
C ALA A 456 -36.69 3.29 24.48
N LEU A 457 -36.73 2.38 25.44
CA LEU A 457 -35.97 2.42 26.68
C LEU A 457 -34.65 1.67 26.52
N THR A 458 -34.68 0.52 25.85
CA THR A 458 -33.53 -0.39 25.75
C THR A 458 -32.95 -0.51 24.34
N TYR A 459 -31.74 -1.07 24.24
CA TYR A 459 -31.06 -1.32 22.95
C TYR A 459 -31.83 -2.35 22.08
N ARG A 460 -32.51 -3.31 22.73
CA ARG A 460 -33.28 -4.39 22.08
C ARG A 460 -34.57 -3.88 21.45
N GLU A 461 -35.26 -2.96 22.11
CA GLU A 461 -36.45 -2.29 21.58
C GLU A 461 -36.12 -1.48 20.33
N VAL A 462 -35.03 -0.70 20.35
CA VAL A 462 -34.56 0.03 19.15
C VAL A 462 -34.33 -0.93 17.98
N GLN A 463 -33.68 -2.07 18.23
CA GLN A 463 -33.46 -3.06 17.18
C GLN A 463 -34.79 -3.59 16.62
N SER A 464 -35.78 -3.82 17.49
CA SER A 464 -37.11 -4.29 17.06
C SER A 464 -37.83 -3.26 16.20
N ILE A 465 -37.81 -1.97 16.59
CA ILE A 465 -38.38 -0.85 15.81
C ILE A 465 -37.72 -0.75 14.43
N LEU A 466 -36.39 -0.85 14.36
CA LEU A 466 -35.65 -0.73 13.11
C LEU A 466 -35.87 -1.93 12.18
N MET A 467 -36.00 -3.15 12.72
CA MET A 467 -36.27 -4.35 11.92
C MET A 467 -37.67 -4.34 11.30
N GLN A 468 -38.63 -3.64 11.90
CA GLN A 468 -39.95 -3.39 11.32
C GLN A 468 -39.94 -2.40 10.14
N ARG A 469 -38.77 -1.81 9.81
CA ARG A 469 -38.59 -0.90 8.66
C ARG A 469 -39.43 0.37 8.70
N HIS A 470 -39.87 0.78 9.89
CA HIS A 470 -40.69 2.00 10.08
C HIS A 470 -39.88 3.30 10.16
N VAL A 471 -38.54 3.23 10.20
CA VAL A 471 -37.68 4.42 10.29
C VAL A 471 -37.01 4.66 8.95
N LEU A 472 -37.30 5.81 8.36
CA LEU A 472 -36.72 6.30 7.12
C LEU A 472 -35.72 7.42 7.45
N VAL A 473 -34.55 7.37 6.82
CA VAL A 473 -33.61 8.50 6.81
C VAL A 473 -33.39 8.92 5.38
N ASP A 474 -33.63 10.19 5.10
CA ASP A 474 -33.62 10.79 3.77
C ASP A 474 -34.49 9.99 2.76
N GLY A 475 -35.69 9.59 3.19
CA GLY A 475 -36.63 8.81 2.37
C GLY A 475 -36.29 7.32 2.20
N LYS A 476 -35.16 6.85 2.75
CA LYS A 476 -34.72 5.44 2.63
C LYS A 476 -34.83 4.71 3.96
N VAL A 477 -35.34 3.49 3.93
CA VAL A 477 -35.39 2.59 5.10
C VAL A 477 -33.97 2.34 5.61
N ARG A 478 -33.73 2.60 6.90
CA ARG A 478 -32.46 2.27 7.56
C ARG A 478 -32.72 1.32 8.73
N THR A 479 -32.15 0.13 8.65
CA THR A 479 -32.24 -0.91 9.68
C THR A 479 -31.03 -0.90 10.63
N ASP A 480 -29.94 -0.24 10.25
CA ASP A 480 -28.73 -0.16 11.06
C ASP A 480 -28.93 0.77 12.27
N LYS A 481 -28.88 0.19 13.46
CA LYS A 481 -29.00 0.90 14.75
C LYS A 481 -27.91 1.95 14.97
N THR A 482 -26.74 1.75 14.39
CA THR A 482 -25.58 2.65 14.50
C THR A 482 -25.39 3.53 13.27
N TYR A 483 -26.40 3.61 12.39
CA TYR A 483 -26.37 4.48 11.22
C TYR A 483 -26.11 5.94 11.62
N PRO A 484 -25.07 6.59 11.05
CA PRO A 484 -24.71 7.96 11.39
C PRO A 484 -25.62 8.97 10.67
N ALA A 485 -26.73 9.35 11.29
CA ALA A 485 -27.54 10.46 10.80
C ALA A 485 -26.89 11.79 11.21
N GLY A 486 -26.76 12.75 10.30
CA GLY A 486 -25.99 13.97 10.52
C GLY A 486 -26.79 15.25 10.35
N PHE A 487 -26.06 16.35 10.23
CA PHE A 487 -26.64 17.67 9.98
C PHE A 487 -27.51 17.66 8.72
N MET A 488 -28.66 18.36 8.74
CA MET A 488 -29.66 18.47 7.65
C MET A 488 -30.34 17.18 7.17
N ASP A 489 -29.99 16.01 7.68
CA ASP A 489 -30.71 14.77 7.38
C ASP A 489 -32.16 14.85 7.87
N VAL A 490 -33.07 14.24 7.10
CA VAL A 490 -34.48 14.13 7.44
C VAL A 490 -34.76 12.71 7.94
N VAL A 491 -35.23 12.58 9.18
CA VAL A 491 -35.69 11.33 9.78
C VAL A 491 -37.22 11.33 9.77
N SER A 492 -37.81 10.41 9.03
CA SER A 492 -39.26 10.25 8.90
C SER A 492 -39.71 8.94 9.54
N ILE A 493 -40.81 9.00 10.29
CA ILE A 493 -41.45 7.84 10.91
C ILE A 493 -42.91 7.81 10.41
N PRO A 494 -43.21 7.09 9.31
CA PRO A 494 -44.53 7.11 8.70
C PRO A 494 -45.65 6.65 9.63
N LYS A 495 -45.35 5.74 10.57
CA LYS A 495 -46.34 5.20 11.51
C LYS A 495 -46.87 6.26 12.49
N THR A 496 -46.05 7.23 12.87
CA THR A 496 -46.45 8.37 13.72
C THR A 496 -46.76 9.61 12.90
N ASN A 497 -46.55 9.58 11.58
CA ASN A 497 -46.63 10.71 10.67
C ASN A 497 -45.77 11.92 11.12
N GLU A 498 -44.59 11.61 11.69
CA GLU A 498 -43.66 12.62 12.18
C GLU A 498 -42.41 12.69 11.32
N ASN A 499 -42.03 13.92 10.98
CA ASN A 499 -40.83 14.23 10.22
C ASN A 499 -39.92 15.14 11.04
N PHE A 500 -38.66 14.74 11.17
CA PHE A 500 -37.65 15.47 11.93
C PHE A 500 -36.46 15.81 11.05
N ARG A 501 -35.96 17.04 11.14
CA ARG A 501 -34.67 17.43 10.57
C ARG A 501 -33.63 17.58 11.67
N LEU A 502 -32.45 17.00 11.45
CA LEU A 502 -31.32 17.11 12.37
C LEU A 502 -30.61 18.46 12.19
N LEU A 503 -30.72 19.31 13.20
CA LEU A 503 -30.10 20.63 13.23
C LEU A 503 -29.24 20.82 14.48
N TYR A 504 -28.36 21.82 14.44
CA TYR A 504 -27.62 22.24 15.62
C TYR A 504 -28.42 23.25 16.45
N ASP A 505 -28.37 23.06 17.76
CA ASP A 505 -28.76 24.06 18.75
C ASP A 505 -27.61 25.08 18.95
N THR A 506 -27.90 26.25 19.51
CA THR A 506 -26.90 27.34 19.71
C THR A 506 -25.76 26.98 20.67
N LYS A 507 -25.93 25.88 21.41
CA LYS A 507 -24.89 25.26 22.25
C LYS A 507 -24.00 24.23 21.51
N GLY A 508 -24.20 24.02 20.21
CA GLY A 508 -23.46 23.05 19.41
C GLY A 508 -23.86 21.59 19.61
N ARG A 509 -25.15 21.34 19.89
CA ARG A 509 -25.70 19.98 20.12
C ARG A 509 -26.70 19.62 19.03
N PHE A 510 -26.80 18.35 18.67
CA PHE A 510 -27.86 17.90 17.77
C PHE A 510 -29.22 17.95 18.45
N ARG A 511 -30.18 18.55 17.73
CA ARG A 511 -31.59 18.64 18.07
C ARG A 511 -32.41 18.15 16.88
N LEU A 512 -33.42 17.35 17.18
CA LEU A 512 -34.45 16.97 16.21
C LEU A 512 -35.45 18.13 16.14
N HIS A 513 -35.52 18.78 14.98
CA HIS A 513 -36.50 19.82 14.71
C HIS A 513 -37.66 19.21 13.95
N SER A 514 -38.87 19.29 14.50
CA SER A 514 -40.08 18.84 13.80
C SER A 514 -40.30 19.71 12.55
N VAL A 515 -40.48 19.07 11.40
CA VAL A 515 -40.72 19.72 10.11
C VAL A 515 -42.04 19.27 9.51
N ARG A 516 -42.62 20.08 8.62
CA ARG A 516 -43.83 19.73 7.86
C ARG A 516 -43.48 18.76 6.72
N ASP A 517 -44.49 18.06 6.19
CA ASP A 517 -44.31 17.06 5.14
C ASP A 517 -43.69 17.63 3.84
N GLU A 518 -44.11 18.84 3.44
CA GLU A 518 -43.54 19.54 2.27
C GLU A 518 -42.03 19.82 2.44
N GLU A 519 -41.61 20.13 3.66
CA GLU A 519 -40.23 20.43 3.97
C GLU A 519 -39.37 19.17 4.07
N SER A 520 -39.95 18.03 4.48
CA SER A 520 -39.24 16.75 4.55
C SER A 520 -38.92 16.15 3.19
N LYS A 521 -39.61 16.54 2.11
CA LYS A 521 -39.34 16.04 0.76
C LYS A 521 -37.99 16.49 0.21
N PHE A 522 -37.45 17.61 0.70
CA PHE A 522 -36.16 18.12 0.26
C PHE A 522 -35.14 18.24 1.39
N LYS A 523 -33.87 18.35 0.99
CA LYS A 523 -32.72 18.51 1.88
C LYS A 523 -31.73 19.52 1.29
N LEU A 524 -31.05 20.27 2.14
CA LEU A 524 -29.91 21.07 1.71
C LEU A 524 -28.62 20.27 1.82
N CYS A 525 -27.81 20.29 0.75
CA CYS A 525 -26.50 19.68 0.76
C CYS A 525 -25.41 20.66 0.31
N LYS A 526 -24.39 20.85 1.15
CA LYS A 526 -23.20 21.62 0.78
C LYS A 526 -22.32 20.81 -0.18
N VAL A 527 -21.88 21.44 -1.26
CA VAL A 527 -20.93 20.90 -2.22
C VAL A 527 -19.53 20.97 -1.65
N ARG A 528 -18.85 19.82 -1.57
CA ARG A 528 -17.49 19.70 -1.07
C ARG A 528 -16.45 19.85 -2.18
N SER A 529 -16.69 19.21 -3.31
CA SER A 529 -15.80 19.25 -4.47
C SER A 529 -16.59 19.08 -5.77
N VAL A 530 -16.11 19.72 -6.84
CA VAL A 530 -16.58 19.55 -8.21
C VAL A 530 -15.44 18.91 -8.99
N GLN A 531 -15.70 17.79 -9.65
CA GLN A 531 -14.68 16.98 -10.33
C GLN A 531 -15.25 16.44 -11.66
N PHE A 532 -14.35 16.11 -12.59
CA PHE A 532 -14.70 15.39 -13.80
C PHE A 532 -14.36 13.91 -13.64
N GLY A 533 -15.30 13.05 -14.01
CA GLY A 533 -15.13 11.61 -14.01
C GLY A 533 -14.57 11.10 -15.34
N GLN A 534 -14.53 9.77 -15.45
CA GLN A 534 -14.26 9.12 -16.73
C GLN A 534 -15.24 9.62 -17.80
N LYS A 535 -14.76 9.73 -19.04
CA LYS A 535 -15.52 10.30 -20.18
C LYS A 535 -15.87 11.79 -20.03
N GLY A 536 -15.16 12.52 -19.15
CA GLY A 536 -15.37 13.96 -18.97
C GLY A 536 -16.71 14.33 -18.34
N ILE A 537 -17.36 13.40 -17.62
CA ILE A 537 -18.67 13.65 -16.99
C ILE A 537 -18.46 14.48 -15.73
N PRO A 538 -19.00 15.71 -15.62
CA PRO A 538 -18.91 16.50 -14.40
C PRO A 538 -19.79 15.87 -13.30
N TYR A 539 -19.26 15.81 -12.08
CA TYR A 539 -19.99 15.42 -10.89
C TYR A 539 -19.58 16.26 -9.68
N ILE A 540 -20.51 16.40 -8.74
CA ILE A 540 -20.26 17.03 -7.44
C ILE A 540 -20.33 15.99 -6.33
N ASN A 541 -19.45 16.14 -5.36
CA ASN A 541 -19.51 15.42 -4.09
C ASN A 541 -20.08 16.34 -3.02
N THR A 542 -21.09 15.87 -2.32
CA THR A 542 -21.70 16.59 -1.20
C THR A 542 -21.06 16.20 0.14
N TYR A 543 -21.30 17.00 1.17
CA TYR A 543 -20.80 16.72 2.52
C TYR A 543 -21.39 15.45 3.16
N ASP A 544 -22.59 15.01 2.74
CA ASP A 544 -23.23 13.75 3.15
C ASP A 544 -22.78 12.55 2.29
N GLY A 545 -21.71 12.71 1.50
CA GLY A 545 -21.10 11.63 0.74
C GLY A 545 -21.90 11.17 -0.49
N ARG A 546 -22.88 11.94 -0.95
CA ARG A 546 -23.57 11.68 -2.22
C ARG A 546 -22.73 12.22 -3.39
N THR A 547 -22.80 11.51 -4.51
CA THR A 547 -22.24 11.96 -5.78
C THR A 547 -23.38 12.22 -6.75
N ILE A 548 -23.49 13.47 -7.21
CA ILE A 548 -24.54 13.88 -8.17
C ILE A 548 -23.85 14.22 -9.49
N ARG A 549 -24.28 13.54 -10.56
CA ARG A 549 -23.75 13.71 -11.92
C ARG A 549 -24.52 14.80 -12.66
N TYR A 550 -23.88 15.40 -13.65
CA TYR A 550 -24.45 16.47 -14.48
C TYR A 550 -25.00 17.65 -13.66
N PRO A 551 -24.20 18.23 -12.75
CA PRO A 551 -24.57 19.47 -12.08
C PRO A 551 -24.63 20.63 -13.09
N ASP A 552 -25.38 21.68 -12.75
CA ASP A 552 -25.29 22.96 -13.45
C ASP A 552 -23.84 23.50 -13.38
N PRO A 553 -23.23 23.93 -14.51
CA PRO A 553 -21.88 24.50 -14.54
C PRO A 553 -21.65 25.68 -13.58
N LEU A 554 -22.71 26.36 -13.16
CA LEU A 554 -22.65 27.48 -12.22
C LEU A 554 -22.37 27.04 -10.77
N ILE A 555 -22.57 25.77 -10.44
CA ILE A 555 -22.37 25.23 -9.09
C ILE A 555 -20.88 25.05 -8.81
N LYS A 556 -20.39 25.72 -7.76
CA LYS A 556 -18.99 25.67 -7.33
C LYS A 556 -18.84 24.99 -5.96
N ALA A 557 -17.60 24.73 -5.57
CA ALA A 557 -17.31 24.21 -4.24
C ALA A 557 -17.74 25.22 -3.15
N ASN A 558 -18.30 24.70 -2.05
CA ASN A 558 -18.92 25.42 -0.93
C ASN A 558 -20.31 26.00 -1.18
N ASP A 559 -20.83 25.94 -2.41
CA ASP A 559 -22.24 26.24 -2.66
C ASP A 559 -23.14 25.20 -2.00
N THR A 560 -24.41 25.54 -1.82
CA THR A 560 -25.39 24.63 -1.22
C THR A 560 -26.48 24.32 -2.23
N ILE A 561 -26.70 23.04 -2.51
CA ILE A 561 -27.76 22.55 -3.39
C ILE A 561 -29.01 22.19 -2.56
N LYS A 562 -30.19 22.43 -3.12
CA LYS A 562 -31.46 21.88 -2.66
C LYS A 562 -31.74 20.61 -3.44
N LEU A 563 -31.66 19.50 -2.72
CA LEU A 563 -31.85 18.15 -3.25
C LEU A 563 -33.27 17.68 -2.95
N ASP A 564 -33.98 17.22 -3.98
CA ASP A 564 -35.20 16.45 -3.79
C ASP A 564 -34.84 15.01 -3.41
N LEU A 565 -35.40 14.50 -2.31
CA LEU A 565 -35.04 13.20 -1.76
C LEU A 565 -35.68 12.04 -2.53
N GLU A 566 -36.83 12.26 -3.17
CA GLU A 566 -37.51 11.26 -3.98
C GLU A 566 -36.78 11.08 -5.31
N ALA A 567 -36.65 12.14 -6.12
CA ALA A 567 -35.99 12.06 -7.42
C ALA A 567 -34.45 11.99 -7.32
N ASN A 568 -33.86 12.37 -6.19
CA ASN A 568 -32.41 12.54 -6.01
C ASN A 568 -31.78 13.49 -7.06
N LYS A 569 -32.53 14.51 -7.47
CA LYS A 569 -32.11 15.55 -8.43
C LYS A 569 -32.02 16.92 -7.74
N ILE A 570 -31.17 17.78 -8.29
CA ILE A 570 -31.00 19.15 -7.81
C ILE A 570 -32.20 19.97 -8.28
N VAL A 571 -32.88 20.64 -7.35
CA VAL A 571 -34.02 21.52 -7.64
C VAL A 571 -33.56 22.97 -7.85
N ASP A 572 -32.75 23.47 -6.92
CA ASP A 572 -32.16 24.81 -6.98
C ASP A 572 -30.82 24.77 -6.20
N PHE A 573 -29.99 25.80 -6.35
CA PHE A 573 -28.75 25.96 -5.61
C PHE A 573 -28.56 27.39 -5.10
N ILE A 574 -27.72 27.53 -4.08
CA ILE A 574 -27.37 28.78 -3.43
C ILE A 574 -25.86 28.96 -3.55
N LYS A 575 -25.45 30.06 -4.16
CA LYS A 575 -24.05 30.46 -4.23
C LYS A 575 -23.52 30.86 -2.86
N PHE A 576 -22.27 30.52 -2.58
CA PHE A 576 -21.57 30.93 -1.38
C PHE A 576 -21.03 32.37 -1.53
N ASP A 577 -21.94 33.34 -1.43
CA ASP A 577 -21.66 34.77 -1.57
C ASP A 577 -22.09 35.58 -0.33
N VAL A 578 -21.49 36.76 -0.18
CA VAL A 578 -21.81 37.73 0.87
C VAL A 578 -23.29 38.12 0.80
N GLY A 579 -23.92 38.26 1.96
CA GLY A 579 -25.34 38.61 2.09
C GLY A 579 -26.28 37.41 2.24
N ASN A 580 -25.79 36.17 2.10
CA ASN A 580 -26.59 34.96 2.31
C ASN A 580 -26.62 34.52 3.78
N VAL A 581 -27.76 33.92 4.20
CA VAL A 581 -27.89 33.31 5.53
C VAL A 581 -27.04 32.04 5.61
N VAL A 582 -26.23 31.96 6.65
CA VAL A 582 -25.36 30.82 6.93
C VAL A 582 -25.55 30.31 8.36
N MET A 583 -25.37 29.01 8.56
CA MET A 583 -25.26 28.36 9.86
C MET A 583 -23.86 27.81 10.05
N VAL A 584 -23.34 27.93 11.26
CA VAL A 584 -22.06 27.31 11.63
C VAL A 584 -22.25 25.87 12.07
N THR A 585 -21.51 24.95 11.47
CA THR A 585 -21.57 23.51 11.75
C THR A 585 -20.47 23.02 12.71
N GLY A 586 -19.37 23.76 12.84
CA GLY A 586 -18.19 23.35 13.63
C GLY A 586 -17.53 24.47 14.44
N GLY A 587 -16.79 24.07 15.49
CA GLY A 587 -16.05 24.99 16.37
C GLY A 587 -16.87 25.56 17.53
N ARG A 588 -16.41 26.66 18.12
CA ARG A 588 -17.05 27.30 19.30
C ARG A 588 -18.40 27.97 18.98
N ASN A 589 -18.58 28.36 17.72
CA ASN A 589 -19.75 29.08 17.22
C ASN A 589 -20.81 28.15 16.58
N THR A 590 -20.68 26.82 16.70
CA THR A 590 -21.65 25.86 16.13
C THR A 590 -23.08 26.14 16.55
N GLY A 591 -24.00 26.07 15.59
CA GLY A 591 -25.43 26.31 15.76
C GLY A 591 -25.85 27.78 15.74
N ARG A 592 -24.89 28.70 15.58
CA ARG A 592 -25.20 30.12 15.31
C ARG A 592 -25.61 30.32 13.86
N VAL A 593 -26.57 31.22 13.65
CA VAL A 593 -27.09 31.58 12.32
C VAL A 593 -26.99 33.08 12.15
N GLY A 594 -26.42 33.50 11.03
CA GLY A 594 -26.27 34.90 10.69
C GLY A 594 -26.07 35.12 9.20
N ILE A 595 -25.92 36.38 8.82
CA ILE A 595 -25.66 36.81 7.45
C ILE A 595 -24.15 36.85 7.24
N LEU A 596 -23.70 36.29 6.12
CA LEU A 596 -22.30 36.36 5.70
C LEU A 596 -21.94 37.80 5.34
N LYS A 597 -21.02 38.44 6.09
CA LYS A 597 -20.57 39.82 5.85
C LYS A 597 -19.35 39.90 4.98
N ASN A 598 -18.28 39.22 5.37
CA ASN A 598 -16.99 39.32 4.71
C ASN A 598 -16.29 37.97 4.68
N ARG A 599 -15.50 37.75 3.64
CA ARG A 599 -14.68 36.56 3.43
C ARG A 599 -13.23 36.99 3.23
N GLU A 600 -12.41 36.70 4.22
CA GLU A 600 -10.98 36.94 4.19
C GLU A 600 -10.24 35.74 3.61
N LYS A 601 -9.57 35.97 2.48
CA LYS A 601 -8.79 34.94 1.79
C LYS A 601 -7.34 35.02 2.24
N HIS A 602 -6.84 33.95 2.85
CA HIS A 602 -5.44 33.78 3.19
C HIS A 602 -4.81 32.74 2.25
N LYS A 603 -3.83 33.14 1.44
CA LYS A 603 -3.15 32.21 0.52
C LYS A 603 -2.38 31.16 1.34
N GLY A 604 -2.58 29.88 1.06
CA GLY A 604 -1.92 28.77 1.75
C GLY A 604 -2.44 28.44 3.16
N SER A 605 -3.45 29.16 3.66
CA SER A 605 -4.06 28.93 4.97
C SER A 605 -5.58 28.80 4.87
N PHE A 606 -6.24 28.58 6.01
CA PHE A 606 -7.70 28.52 6.08
C PHE A 606 -8.30 29.91 5.90
N GLU A 607 -9.30 30.01 5.02
CA GLU A 607 -10.07 31.24 4.84
C GLU A 607 -10.97 31.51 6.05
N THR A 608 -11.01 32.78 6.46
CA THR A 608 -11.80 33.27 7.59
C THR A 608 -13.06 33.95 7.07
N VAL A 609 -14.17 33.67 7.73
CA VAL A 609 -15.50 34.12 7.35
C VAL A 609 -16.14 34.86 8.51
N HIS A 610 -16.49 36.13 8.27
CA HIS A 610 -17.16 37.00 9.23
C HIS A 610 -18.67 36.96 9.04
N ILE A 611 -19.39 36.67 10.13
CA ILE A 611 -20.84 36.47 10.14
C ILE A 611 -21.45 37.42 11.16
N GLN A 612 -22.57 38.04 10.80
CA GLN A 612 -23.36 38.88 11.70
C GLN A 612 -24.68 38.17 12.04
N ASP A 613 -24.95 37.95 13.32
CA ASP A 613 -26.23 37.43 13.81
C ASP A 613 -27.35 38.47 13.64
N ALA A 614 -28.61 38.04 13.75
CA ALA A 614 -29.77 38.93 13.68
C ALA A 614 -29.83 40.02 14.78
N LEU A 615 -29.14 39.82 15.91
CA LEU A 615 -28.98 40.84 16.97
C LEU A 615 -27.83 41.83 16.71
N GLY A 616 -27.12 41.70 15.59
CA GLY A 616 -25.98 42.54 15.24
C GLY A 616 -24.64 42.05 15.78
N HIS A 617 -24.60 40.98 16.59
CA HIS A 617 -23.35 40.40 17.08
C HIS A 617 -22.52 39.80 15.94
N GLU A 618 -21.25 40.17 15.87
CA GLU A 618 -20.31 39.66 14.86
C GLU A 618 -19.38 38.60 15.44
N PHE A 619 -19.02 37.62 14.61
CA PHE A 619 -18.05 36.60 14.94
C PHE A 619 -17.45 35.98 13.68
N ALA A 620 -16.25 35.43 13.84
CA ALA A 620 -15.51 34.79 12.76
C ALA A 620 -15.48 33.26 12.90
N THR A 621 -15.45 32.57 11.77
CA THR A 621 -15.22 31.11 11.69
C THR A 621 -14.44 30.74 10.43
N ARG A 622 -13.93 29.49 10.37
CA ARG A 622 -13.30 28.96 9.15
C ARG A 622 -14.37 28.63 8.10
N LEU A 623 -14.06 28.85 6.82
CA LEU A 623 -14.94 28.52 5.69
C LEU A 623 -15.51 27.08 5.73
N GLY A 624 -14.70 26.11 6.13
CA GLY A 624 -15.13 24.71 6.24
C GLY A 624 -16.30 24.49 7.22
N ASN A 625 -16.42 25.34 8.23
CA ASN A 625 -17.45 25.26 9.27
C ASN A 625 -18.73 26.03 8.90
N VAL A 626 -18.78 26.70 7.75
CA VAL A 626 -19.92 27.52 7.34
C VAL A 626 -20.80 26.74 6.37
N PHE A 627 -22.11 26.78 6.56
CA PHE A 627 -23.10 26.13 5.70
C PHE A 627 -24.20 27.12 5.31
N THR A 628 -24.44 27.33 4.02
CA THR A 628 -25.45 28.29 3.55
C THR A 628 -26.85 27.70 3.64
N LEU A 629 -27.79 28.45 4.24
CA LEU A 629 -29.18 28.02 4.44
C LEU A 629 -30.18 28.67 3.49
N GLY A 630 -29.88 29.86 2.96
CA GLY A 630 -30.81 30.60 2.12
C GLY A 630 -30.17 31.77 1.38
N LYS A 631 -30.89 32.25 0.35
CA LYS A 631 -30.54 33.45 -0.42
C LYS A 631 -31.00 34.69 0.37
N GLY A 632 -30.11 35.68 0.55
CA GLY A 632 -30.41 36.89 1.31
C GLY A 632 -30.66 36.60 2.80
N SER A 633 -31.74 37.17 3.36
CA SER A 633 -32.12 37.04 4.79
C SER A 633 -33.08 35.87 5.07
N LYS A 634 -33.69 35.26 4.04
CA LYS A 634 -34.70 34.20 4.22
C LYS A 634 -34.06 32.81 4.10
N PRO A 635 -34.00 32.00 5.19
CA PRO A 635 -33.55 30.62 5.10
C PRO A 635 -34.56 29.76 4.33
N TRP A 636 -34.08 28.76 3.59
CA TRP A 636 -34.94 27.77 2.90
C TRP A 636 -35.46 26.69 3.84
N VAL A 637 -34.94 26.62 5.06
CA VAL A 637 -35.29 25.62 6.05
C VAL A 637 -35.73 26.26 7.35
N SER A 638 -36.66 25.60 8.03
CA SER A 638 -37.11 25.96 9.37
C SER A 638 -35.98 25.83 10.38
N LEU A 639 -35.90 26.81 11.28
CA LEU A 639 -34.84 26.92 12.28
C LEU A 639 -35.36 26.50 13.66
N PRO A 640 -34.50 25.91 14.52
CA PRO A 640 -34.89 25.55 15.88
C PRO A 640 -35.20 26.78 16.74
N LYS A 641 -35.83 26.54 17.90
CA LYS A 641 -36.16 27.59 18.89
C LYS A 641 -34.94 28.47 19.17
N GLY A 642 -35.10 29.78 19.03
CA GLY A 642 -34.01 30.76 19.17
C GLY A 642 -33.36 31.18 17.84
N LYS A 643 -33.78 30.62 16.70
CA LYS A 643 -33.37 31.04 15.34
C LYS A 643 -31.84 31.14 15.14
N GLY A 644 -31.06 30.37 15.90
CA GLY A 644 -29.60 30.39 15.85
C GLY A 644 -28.94 31.57 16.59
N ILE A 645 -29.67 32.33 17.40
CA ILE A 645 -29.12 33.44 18.19
C ILE A 645 -28.56 32.88 19.49
N LYS A 646 -27.25 33.03 19.69
CA LYS A 646 -26.58 32.60 20.93
C LYS A 646 -26.56 33.74 21.94
N LEU A 647 -27.33 33.57 23.01
CA LEU A 647 -27.37 34.49 24.14
C LEU A 647 -26.04 34.51 24.91
N THR A 648 -25.79 35.60 25.62
CA THR A 648 -24.67 35.68 26.55
C THR A 648 -24.90 34.74 27.74
N ILE A 649 -23.83 34.40 28.47
CA ILE A 649 -23.92 33.49 29.62
C ILE A 649 -24.87 34.07 30.70
N ILE A 650 -24.85 35.39 30.90
CA ILE A 650 -25.69 36.11 31.86
C ILE A 650 -27.16 36.07 31.43
N GLU A 651 -27.45 36.35 30.16
CA GLU A 651 -28.81 36.26 29.61
C GLU A 651 -29.36 34.84 29.71
N GLU A 652 -28.54 33.83 29.42
CA GLU A 652 -28.94 32.43 29.53
C GLU A 652 -29.20 32.03 30.99
N ALA A 653 -28.39 32.51 31.94
CA ALA A 653 -28.61 32.31 33.37
C ALA A 653 -29.93 32.95 33.81
N ARG A 654 -30.17 34.22 33.46
CA ARG A 654 -31.44 34.93 33.75
C ARG A 654 -32.63 34.20 33.16
N LYS A 655 -32.54 33.75 31.91
CA LYS A 655 -33.60 32.99 31.23
C LYS A 655 -33.88 31.66 31.93
N ARG A 656 -32.85 30.97 32.42
CA ARG A 656 -33.00 29.73 33.19
C ARG A 656 -33.67 29.98 34.54
N THR A 657 -33.25 31.00 35.27
CA THR A 657 -33.85 31.37 36.57
C THR A 657 -35.31 31.76 36.40
N ALA A 658 -35.63 32.56 35.37
CA ALA A 658 -37.01 32.94 35.07
C ALA A 658 -37.89 31.73 34.72
N ALA A 659 -37.36 30.78 33.93
CA ALA A 659 -38.07 29.53 33.62
C ALA A 659 -38.28 28.65 34.86
N GLN A 660 -37.31 28.59 35.78
CA GLN A 660 -37.45 27.86 37.04
C GLN A 660 -38.51 28.50 37.94
N ALA A 661 -38.47 29.83 38.10
CA ALA A 661 -39.47 30.57 38.87
C ALA A 661 -40.90 30.37 38.33
N ALA A 662 -41.07 30.34 37.00
CA ALA A 662 -42.35 30.08 36.35
C ALA A 662 -42.81 28.62 36.40
N THR A 663 -41.96 27.67 36.80
CA THR A 663 -42.36 26.26 37.01
C THR A 663 -42.71 25.99 38.47
N THR A 664 -42.15 26.78 39.39
CA THR A 664 -42.43 26.70 40.83
C THR A 664 -43.63 27.52 41.27
N ALA A 665 -43.99 28.55 40.50
CA ALA A 665 -45.27 29.25 40.57
C ALA A 665 -46.29 28.50 39.71
#